data_AF-A0A158KL31-F1
#
_entry.id   AF-A0A158KL31-F1
#
_cell.length_a   1.000
_cell.length_b   1.000
_cell.length_c   1.000
_cell.angle_alpha   90.00
_cell.angle_beta   90.00
_cell.angle_gamma   90.00
#
_symmetry.space_group_name_H-M   'P 1'
#
loop_
_entity.id
_entity.type
_entity.pdbx_description
1 polymer ?
#
loop_
_entity_poly.entity_id
_entity_poly.type
_entity_poly.pdbx_seq_one_letter_code
_entity_poly.pdbx_strand_id
1 'polypeptide(L)'
;MLDALKTRVGGTVKVGTRTFTVAAIVTRELDRGFGFVNFSPRLMMRADELASTGLIGYGSRVTYRLLVAGPDAQIERFATWARARVDGGKLRGVNLESLQDGQPQVRQTIDRASHFLTLVSLLTALLAAVAIAMAAHRFARRHLDGCAAMRCLGVSQRTLRSLFVGEFLTIGVLGSVVGVVLGFGGHLVLLNWLGTLVEVELPKPSVWPALQGIAMGLVLLLGFAVPPLLPLTRVPPVHVIRREIGAEQRVAYAAYGAGVLLFALLLVLAAGEWKLGGIVAGGFAGGLLVFGGIARAALWAAARFVRRERGGAGVGWRYALASLERRSGSSALQITALGIGLMCLLLIAMTRNDLIAGWRDATPPDAPNQFLIDIQPDQRQGVANYLKQHGQPDAALSPMVRGRLIAINGKPVSPDNYEKADAKRLVDREFNLSYTTDLPGDNRVVEGEWFGTSGKPQVSIEQGLAKLIHVKLGDTLRFDVAGLQVDGPVTSVRKLDWNSFKVNFFVLMPPAALSDLPATFITSFYLPSNQQALIDGIVGLYPNVTAIDTTPILAQIQRTLQQVIGAVQFLFLFTLAAGVLVLYAALAGTRDERVRESALLRALGASHRQVRSVQVAEFVAVGALAGLMAALGAQAIGYVLASRVFEFHIDFNPWLVPAGIVAGVACASLGGWLSLRRVLARPALQSLRDA
;
A
#
# COMPACT_ATOMS: atom_id res chain seq x y z
N MET A 1 3.34 20.54 33.32
CA MET A 1 2.38 21.55 33.87
C MET A 1 2.58 21.78 35.35
N LEU A 2 2.59 20.75 36.21
CA LEU A 2 2.81 20.97 37.66
C LEU A 2 4.16 21.62 37.95
N ASP A 3 5.23 21.19 37.28
CA ASP A 3 6.56 21.79 37.42
C ASP A 3 6.58 23.25 36.96
N ALA A 4 5.95 23.56 35.82
CA ALA A 4 5.79 24.93 35.32
C ALA A 4 5.00 25.83 36.29
N LEU A 5 3.98 25.27 36.94
CA LEU A 5 3.20 25.96 37.99
C LEU A 5 3.88 25.93 39.37
N LYS A 6 5.06 25.30 39.48
CA LYS A 6 5.80 25.09 40.73
C LYS A 6 4.92 24.52 41.84
N THR A 7 4.03 23.59 41.49
CA THR A 7 3.08 22.96 42.42
C THR A 7 3.17 21.44 42.32
N ARG A 8 2.52 20.73 43.25
CA ARG A 8 2.54 19.25 43.35
C ARG A 8 1.13 18.72 43.62
N VAL A 9 0.94 17.42 43.51
CA VAL A 9 -0.29 16.78 43.98
C VAL A 9 -0.49 17.09 45.47
N GLY A 10 -1.69 17.54 45.85
CA GLY A 10 -2.01 18.09 47.16
C GLY A 10 -1.70 19.59 47.33
N GLY A 11 -1.02 20.22 46.39
CA GLY A 11 -0.82 21.68 46.35
C GLY A 11 -2.05 22.43 45.84
N THR A 12 -2.01 23.76 45.89
CA THR A 12 -3.11 24.62 45.43
C THR A 12 -2.85 25.23 44.06
N VAL A 13 -3.90 25.42 43.27
CA VAL A 13 -3.88 26.11 41.98
C VAL A 13 -5.05 27.08 41.88
N LYS A 14 -4.82 28.29 41.38
CA LYS A 14 -5.89 29.28 41.14
C LYS A 14 -6.44 29.10 39.73
N VAL A 15 -7.77 28.98 39.62
CA VAL A 15 -8.51 28.82 38.35
C VAL A 15 -9.61 29.88 38.32
N GLY A 16 -9.47 30.85 37.41
CA GLY A 16 -10.33 32.03 37.40
C GLY A 16 -10.22 32.81 38.72
N THR A 17 -11.34 32.96 39.42
CA THR A 17 -11.41 33.67 40.71
C THR A 17 -11.25 32.77 41.94
N ARG A 18 -11.23 31.43 41.77
CA ARG A 18 -11.17 30.48 42.90
C ARG A 18 -9.86 29.71 42.97
N THR A 19 -9.55 29.22 44.17
CA THR A 19 -8.40 28.37 44.44
C THR A 19 -8.88 26.95 44.71
N PHE A 20 -8.28 25.99 44.01
CA PHE A 20 -8.57 24.56 44.12
C PHE A 20 -7.33 23.79 44.56
N THR A 21 -7.54 22.59 45.09
CA THR A 21 -6.44 21.66 45.43
C THR A 21 -6.23 20.68 44.30
N VAL A 22 -4.97 20.43 43.93
CA VAL A 22 -4.61 19.45 42.89
C VAL A 22 -4.80 18.04 43.45
N ALA A 23 -5.89 17.38 43.08
CA ALA A 23 -6.21 16.05 43.61
C ALA A 23 -5.30 14.93 43.05
N ALA A 24 -5.06 14.93 41.74
CA ALA A 24 -4.28 13.90 41.06
C ALA A 24 -3.76 14.39 39.70
N ILE A 25 -2.86 13.61 39.10
CA ILE A 25 -2.40 13.78 37.72
C ILE A 25 -3.09 12.71 36.87
N VAL A 26 -3.83 13.14 35.85
CA VAL A 26 -4.36 12.22 34.84
C VAL A 26 -3.24 11.86 33.88
N THR A 27 -2.76 10.62 33.96
CA THR A 27 -1.63 10.13 33.13
C THR A 27 -2.06 9.82 31.69
N ARG A 28 -3.32 9.42 31.48
CA ARG A 28 -3.87 9.11 30.15
C ARG A 28 -5.36 9.47 30.07
N GLU A 29 -5.72 10.22 29.04
CA GLU A 29 -7.09 10.59 28.68
C GLU A 29 -7.43 9.87 27.37
N LEU A 30 -8.34 8.89 27.40
CA LEU A 30 -8.61 8.00 26.26
C LEU A 30 -9.45 8.67 25.16
N ASP A 31 -10.18 9.74 25.48
CA ASP A 31 -11.03 10.52 24.57
C ASP A 31 -10.36 11.82 24.07
N ARG A 32 -9.06 11.98 24.37
CA ARG A 32 -8.23 13.09 23.89
C ARG A 32 -7.96 12.91 22.39
N GLY A 33 -8.94 13.26 21.56
CA GLY A 33 -8.83 13.19 20.09
C GLY A 33 -7.69 14.06 19.52
N PHE A 34 -7.55 14.13 18.19
CA PHE A 34 -6.40 14.74 17.50
C PHE A 34 -6.55 16.25 17.19
N GLY A 35 -7.40 16.99 17.92
CA GLY A 35 -7.61 18.43 17.67
C GLY A 35 -6.46 19.31 18.18
N PHE A 36 -6.18 20.43 17.49
CA PHE A 36 -5.11 21.37 17.88
C PHE A 36 -5.24 21.91 19.31
N VAL A 37 -6.46 22.04 19.82
CA VAL A 37 -6.73 22.49 21.21
C VAL A 37 -6.37 21.43 22.24
N ASN A 38 -6.21 20.16 21.86
CA ASN A 38 -5.83 19.08 22.77
C ASN A 38 -4.31 19.06 23.07
N PHE A 39 -3.53 19.91 22.42
CA PHE A 39 -2.10 20.08 22.66
C PHE A 39 -1.80 20.86 23.95
N SER A 40 -2.74 21.67 24.43
CA SER A 40 -2.57 22.41 25.69
C SER A 40 -2.82 21.49 26.90
N PRO A 41 -2.07 21.66 28.00
CA PRO A 41 -2.41 21.02 29.28
C PRO A 41 -3.83 21.40 29.70
N ARG A 42 -4.63 20.41 30.14
CA ARG A 42 -6.01 20.63 30.58
C ARG A 42 -6.12 20.34 32.06
N LEU A 43 -6.89 21.17 32.75
CA LEU A 43 -7.32 20.91 34.12
C LEU A 43 -8.72 20.33 34.06
N MET A 44 -8.90 19.15 34.64
CA MET A 44 -10.23 18.57 34.86
C MET A 44 -10.75 19.04 36.21
N MET A 45 -11.94 19.62 36.21
CA MET A 45 -12.65 20.01 37.42
C MET A 45 -14.08 19.50 37.37
N ARG A 46 -14.74 19.48 38.52
CA ARG A 46 -16.15 19.13 38.58
C ARG A 46 -16.99 20.19 37.87
N ALA A 47 -17.97 19.74 37.09
CA ALA A 47 -18.79 20.62 36.25
C ALA A 47 -19.62 21.62 37.07
N ASP A 48 -20.07 21.23 38.26
CA ASP A 48 -20.86 22.06 39.17
C ASP A 48 -20.06 23.20 39.80
N GLU A 49 -18.73 23.09 39.88
CA GLU A 49 -17.85 24.14 40.39
C GLU A 49 -17.43 25.14 39.31
N LEU A 50 -17.63 24.84 38.03
CA LEU A 50 -17.17 25.66 36.90
C LEU A 50 -17.75 27.07 36.94
N ALA A 51 -19.06 27.20 37.24
CA ALA A 51 -19.72 28.49 37.34
C ALA A 51 -19.07 29.40 38.39
N SER A 52 -18.55 28.82 39.47
CA SER A 52 -17.94 29.57 40.57
C SER A 52 -16.57 30.18 40.24
N THR A 53 -15.94 29.76 39.14
CA THR A 53 -14.63 30.27 38.69
C THR A 53 -14.73 31.60 37.95
N GLY A 54 -15.92 31.98 37.47
CA GLY A 54 -16.12 33.16 36.62
C GLY A 54 -15.51 33.06 35.22
N LEU A 55 -15.02 31.89 34.79
CA LEU A 55 -14.40 31.70 33.47
C LEU A 55 -15.41 31.72 32.31
N ILE A 56 -16.67 31.40 32.60
CA ILE A 56 -17.76 31.50 31.62
C ILE A 56 -18.43 32.87 31.80
N GLY A 57 -18.16 33.77 30.86
CA GLY A 57 -18.73 35.10 30.82
C GLY A 57 -19.12 35.49 29.38
N TYR A 58 -19.48 36.76 29.21
CA TYR A 58 -19.78 37.30 27.89
C TYR A 58 -18.53 37.24 26.98
N GLY A 59 -18.68 36.67 25.79
CA GLY A 59 -17.58 36.46 24.85
C GLY A 59 -16.76 35.18 25.03
N SER A 60 -16.98 34.41 26.10
CA SER A 60 -16.32 33.10 26.28
C SER A 60 -16.77 32.10 25.21
N ARG A 61 -15.82 31.44 24.52
CA ARG A 61 -16.11 30.34 23.60
C ARG A 61 -16.10 29.03 24.38
N VAL A 62 -17.28 28.46 24.60
CA VAL A 62 -17.47 27.20 25.35
C VAL A 62 -17.86 26.08 24.38
N THR A 63 -17.19 24.94 24.48
CA THR A 63 -17.49 23.74 23.71
C THR A 63 -18.08 22.68 24.63
N TYR A 64 -19.26 22.16 24.28
CA TYR A 64 -19.89 21.03 24.97
C TYR A 64 -19.62 19.74 24.22
N ARG A 65 -19.26 18.68 24.94
CA ARG A 65 -19.08 17.33 24.39
C ARG A 65 -19.96 16.35 25.16
N LEU A 66 -20.76 15.60 24.41
CA LEU A 66 -21.54 14.48 24.93
C LEU A 66 -20.88 13.18 24.47
N LEU A 67 -20.41 12.38 25.42
CA LEU A 67 -19.85 11.06 25.14
C LEU A 67 -20.96 10.01 25.26
N VAL A 68 -21.09 9.15 24.26
CA VAL A 68 -22.10 8.08 24.21
C VAL A 68 -21.36 6.74 24.10
N ALA A 69 -21.69 5.80 24.99
CA ALA A 69 -21.07 4.47 25.03
C ALA A 69 -22.15 3.37 25.03
N GLY A 70 -21.84 2.23 24.41
CA GLY A 70 -22.75 1.08 24.28
C GLY A 70 -22.20 0.04 23.29
N PRO A 71 -22.95 -1.06 23.03
CA PRO A 71 -22.58 -2.03 22.01
C PRO A 71 -22.54 -1.44 20.60
N ASP A 72 -21.66 -1.91 19.73
CA ASP A 72 -21.42 -1.38 18.37
C ASP A 72 -22.72 -1.16 17.57
N ALA A 73 -23.61 -2.15 17.55
CA ALA A 73 -24.87 -2.05 16.82
C ALA A 73 -25.83 -0.99 17.37
N GLN A 74 -25.72 -0.60 18.65
CA GLN A 74 -26.52 0.48 19.24
C GLN A 74 -25.88 1.84 18.98
N ILE A 75 -24.55 1.93 19.08
CA ILE A 75 -23.81 3.16 18.73
C ILE A 75 -24.04 3.51 17.26
N GLU A 76 -23.96 2.54 16.34
CA GLU A 76 -24.20 2.78 14.90
C GLU A 76 -25.62 3.28 14.62
N ARG A 77 -26.62 2.75 15.34
CA ARG A 77 -28.00 3.23 15.25
C ARG A 77 -28.13 4.67 15.74
N PHE A 78 -27.53 4.98 16.89
CA PHE A 78 -27.51 6.34 17.42
C PHE A 78 -26.77 7.30 16.48
N ALA A 79 -25.62 6.90 15.95
CA ALA A 79 -24.84 7.70 15.02
C ALA A 79 -25.64 7.99 13.74
N THR A 80 -26.32 6.99 13.18
CA THR A 80 -27.18 7.15 12.00
C THR A 80 -28.34 8.10 12.27
N TRP A 81 -29.02 7.94 13.41
CA TRP A 81 -30.07 8.84 13.86
C TRP A 81 -29.57 10.28 14.05
N ALA A 82 -28.42 10.46 14.71
CA ALA A 82 -27.83 11.76 14.98
C ALA A 82 -27.40 12.45 13.67
N ARG A 83 -26.77 11.73 12.74
CA ARG A 83 -26.40 12.27 11.41
C ARG A 83 -27.62 12.80 10.66
N ALA A 84 -28.73 12.07 10.69
CA ALA A 84 -29.97 12.50 10.06
C ALA A 84 -30.57 13.76 10.73
N ARG A 85 -30.41 13.89 12.06
CA ARG A 85 -30.99 15.01 12.84
C ARG A 85 -30.13 16.26 12.89
N VAL A 86 -28.82 16.13 12.68
CA VAL A 86 -27.88 17.26 12.55
C VAL A 86 -28.01 17.97 11.17
N ASP A 87 -29.03 17.60 10.39
CA ASP A 87 -29.48 18.23 9.14
C ASP A 87 -28.34 18.42 8.12
N GLY A 88 -27.49 17.39 7.98
CA GLY A 88 -26.34 17.43 7.07
C GLY A 88 -25.33 18.54 7.35
N GLY A 89 -25.27 19.05 8.59
CA GLY A 89 -24.38 20.14 8.99
C GLY A 89 -25.00 21.53 8.98
N LYS A 90 -26.33 21.66 8.84
CA LYS A 90 -27.02 22.97 8.96
C LYS A 90 -27.14 23.47 10.40
N LEU A 91 -27.14 22.58 11.39
CA LEU A 91 -27.06 22.96 12.80
C LEU A 91 -25.66 23.52 13.09
N ARG A 92 -25.58 24.85 13.26
CA ARG A 92 -24.33 25.55 13.55
C ARG A 92 -23.77 25.08 14.91
N GLY A 93 -22.50 24.67 14.92
CA GLY A 93 -21.77 24.33 16.14
C GLY A 93 -21.98 22.92 16.69
N VAL A 94 -22.68 22.03 15.98
CA VAL A 94 -22.86 20.63 16.38
C VAL A 94 -22.05 19.72 15.46
N ASN A 95 -21.19 18.88 16.04
CA ASN A 95 -20.41 17.88 15.31
C ASN A 95 -20.66 16.49 15.89
N LEU A 96 -20.76 15.48 15.02
CA LEU A 96 -20.80 14.08 15.42
C LEU A 96 -19.44 13.45 15.11
N GLU A 97 -18.77 12.96 16.14
CA GLU A 97 -17.49 12.25 16.03
C GLU A 97 -17.74 10.78 16.37
N SER A 98 -17.58 9.89 15.39
CA SER A 98 -17.55 8.43 15.61
C SER A 98 -16.11 7.90 15.55
N LEU A 99 -15.88 6.66 15.99
CA LEU A 99 -14.58 5.99 15.84
C LEU A 99 -14.09 5.96 14.38
N GLN A 100 -15.01 5.91 13.41
CA GLN A 100 -14.70 5.87 11.97
C GLN A 100 -14.45 7.27 11.38
N ASP A 101 -14.99 8.32 12.01
CA ASP A 101 -14.98 9.70 11.53
C ASP A 101 -13.89 10.56 12.20
N GLY A 102 -13.47 10.20 13.43
CA GLY A 102 -12.64 11.05 14.28
C GLY A 102 -11.16 11.18 13.89
N GLN A 103 -10.66 10.39 12.91
CA GLN A 103 -9.22 10.34 12.60
C GLN A 103 -8.92 10.11 11.10
N PRO A 104 -9.12 11.13 10.23
CA PRO A 104 -8.87 11.02 8.79
C PRO A 104 -7.44 10.55 8.45
N GLN A 105 -6.45 10.95 9.24
CA GLN A 105 -5.02 10.64 9.04
C GLN A 105 -4.68 9.17 9.35
N VAL A 106 -5.15 8.67 10.49
CA VAL A 106 -5.00 7.24 10.85
C VAL A 106 -5.81 6.38 9.89
N ARG A 107 -7.00 6.85 9.49
CA ARG A 107 -7.84 6.18 8.50
C ARG A 107 -7.14 6.02 7.16
N GLN A 108 -6.51 7.06 6.61
CA GLN A 108 -5.79 6.93 5.33
C GLN A 108 -4.65 5.90 5.41
N THR A 109 -3.94 5.85 6.54
CA THR A 109 -2.89 4.86 6.79
C THR A 109 -3.46 3.43 6.88
N ILE A 110 -4.57 3.25 7.61
CA ILE A 110 -5.27 1.97 7.73
C ILE A 110 -5.84 1.53 6.38
N ASP A 111 -6.44 2.45 5.61
CA ASP A 111 -7.00 2.19 4.28
C ASP A 111 -5.89 1.78 3.30
N ARG A 112 -4.73 2.47 3.32
CA ARG A 112 -3.55 2.08 2.54
C ARG A 112 -3.03 0.70 2.94
N ALA A 113 -2.95 0.41 4.23
CA ALA A 113 -2.59 -0.92 4.71
C ALA A 113 -3.59 -1.96 4.22
N SER A 114 -4.89 -1.71 4.36
CA SER A 114 -5.97 -2.58 3.88
C SER A 114 -5.87 -2.85 2.38
N HIS A 115 -5.65 -1.82 1.55
CA HIS A 115 -5.43 -1.97 0.11
C HIS A 115 -4.20 -2.82 -0.20
N PHE A 116 -3.09 -2.63 0.54
CA PHE A 116 -1.91 -3.47 0.40
C PHE A 116 -2.19 -4.93 0.79
N LEU A 117 -2.92 -5.17 1.89
CA LEU A 117 -3.31 -6.51 2.32
C LEU A 117 -4.17 -7.22 1.27
N THR A 118 -5.14 -6.49 0.71
CA THR A 118 -5.96 -6.98 -0.41
C THR A 118 -5.10 -7.28 -1.64
N LEU A 119 -4.17 -6.40 -1.99
CA LEU A 119 -3.24 -6.62 -3.10
C LEU A 119 -2.39 -7.89 -2.89
N VAL A 120 -1.81 -8.06 -1.69
CA VAL A 120 -1.03 -9.24 -1.30
C VAL A 120 -1.87 -10.51 -1.42
N SER A 121 -3.11 -10.48 -0.93
CA SER A 121 -4.05 -11.60 -1.05
C SER A 121 -4.32 -11.97 -2.51
N LEU A 122 -4.67 -10.98 -3.34
CA LEU A 122 -4.97 -11.18 -4.77
C LEU A 122 -3.76 -11.71 -5.54
N LEU A 123 -2.56 -11.16 -5.30
CA LEU A 123 -1.34 -11.61 -5.95
C LEU A 123 -0.91 -13.00 -5.46
N THR A 124 -1.14 -13.34 -4.20
CA THR A 124 -0.90 -14.69 -3.66
C THR A 124 -1.85 -15.71 -4.28
N ALA A 125 -3.15 -15.38 -4.38
CA ALA A 125 -4.13 -16.21 -5.06
C ALA A 125 -3.76 -16.43 -6.53
N LEU A 126 -3.24 -15.38 -7.18
CA LEU A 126 -2.78 -15.46 -8.55
C LEU A 126 -1.56 -16.36 -8.72
N LEU A 127 -0.57 -16.23 -7.84
CA LEU A 127 0.57 -17.13 -7.78
C LEU A 127 0.11 -18.58 -7.60
N ALA A 128 -0.78 -18.83 -6.64
CA ALA A 128 -1.34 -20.16 -6.38
C ALA A 128 -2.04 -20.73 -7.62
N ALA A 129 -2.85 -19.94 -8.32
CA ALA A 129 -3.51 -20.34 -9.57
C ALA A 129 -2.52 -20.81 -10.64
N VAL A 130 -1.45 -20.07 -10.88
CA VAL A 130 -0.40 -20.43 -11.85
C VAL A 130 0.35 -21.71 -11.40
N ALA A 131 0.69 -21.84 -10.11
CA ALA A 131 1.30 -23.06 -9.58
C ALA A 131 0.42 -24.29 -9.79
N ILE A 132 -0.87 -24.19 -9.42
CA ILE A 132 -1.85 -25.27 -9.54
C ILE A 132 -1.99 -25.67 -11.01
N ALA A 133 -2.15 -24.71 -11.93
CA ALA A 133 -2.29 -24.98 -13.35
C ALA A 133 -1.07 -25.75 -13.90
N MET A 134 0.15 -25.33 -13.57
CA MET A 134 1.37 -26.01 -14.03
C MET A 134 1.53 -27.40 -13.41
N ALA A 135 1.26 -27.54 -12.10
CA ALA A 135 1.33 -28.80 -11.40
C ALA A 135 0.31 -29.81 -11.97
N ALA A 136 -0.93 -29.37 -12.20
CA ALA A 136 -1.98 -30.18 -12.79
C ALA A 136 -1.68 -30.56 -14.25
N HIS A 137 -1.13 -29.63 -15.04
CA HIS A 137 -0.70 -29.91 -16.42
C HIS A 137 0.41 -30.97 -16.48
N ARG A 138 1.39 -30.89 -15.58
CA ARG A 138 2.45 -31.90 -15.45
C ARG A 138 1.88 -33.25 -15.00
N PHE A 139 1.03 -33.24 -13.98
CA PHE A 139 0.37 -34.44 -13.48
C PHE A 139 -0.41 -35.14 -14.58
N ALA A 140 -1.18 -34.38 -15.36
CA ALA A 140 -1.95 -34.92 -16.48
C ALA A 140 -1.03 -35.56 -17.50
N ARG A 141 0.00 -34.86 -18.00
CA ARG A 141 0.94 -35.41 -18.99
C ARG A 141 1.60 -36.72 -18.54
N ARG A 142 1.96 -36.83 -17.26
CA ARG A 142 2.58 -38.04 -16.69
C ARG A 142 1.63 -39.24 -16.63
N HIS A 143 0.32 -39.01 -16.47
CA HIS A 143 -0.67 -40.07 -16.30
C HIS A 143 -1.50 -40.37 -17.55
N LEU A 144 -1.29 -39.64 -18.66
CA LEU A 144 -2.00 -39.87 -19.93
C LEU A 144 -1.89 -41.32 -20.41
N ASP A 145 -0.67 -41.88 -20.47
CA ASP A 145 -0.43 -43.23 -20.99
C ASP A 145 -1.04 -44.31 -20.08
N GLY A 146 -0.94 -44.13 -18.76
CA GLY A 146 -1.58 -45.02 -17.79
C GLY A 146 -3.11 -45.01 -17.89
N CYS A 147 -3.70 -43.84 -18.13
CA CYS A 147 -5.14 -43.71 -18.37
C CYS A 147 -5.58 -44.39 -19.67
N ALA A 148 -4.79 -44.22 -20.73
CA ALA A 148 -5.05 -44.87 -22.01
C ALA A 148 -5.02 -46.39 -21.88
N ALA A 149 -4.05 -46.95 -21.15
CA ALA A 149 -3.99 -48.38 -20.85
C ALA A 149 -5.21 -48.88 -20.05
N MET A 150 -5.62 -48.15 -19.00
CA MET A 150 -6.83 -48.48 -18.23
C MET A 150 -8.10 -48.43 -19.09
N ARG A 151 -8.18 -47.49 -20.05
CA ARG A 151 -9.28 -47.40 -21.02
C ARG A 151 -9.30 -48.59 -21.98
N CYS A 152 -8.13 -49.08 -22.42
CA CYS A 152 -8.02 -50.31 -23.21
C CYS A 152 -8.46 -51.56 -22.42
N LEU A 153 -8.25 -51.58 -21.10
CA LEU A 153 -8.68 -52.66 -20.21
C LEU A 153 -10.18 -52.59 -19.81
N GLY A 154 -10.93 -51.61 -20.31
CA GLY A 154 -12.38 -51.52 -20.12
C GLY A 154 -12.86 -50.55 -19.03
N VAL A 155 -11.98 -49.74 -18.43
CA VAL A 155 -12.38 -48.75 -17.42
C VAL A 155 -13.28 -47.67 -18.03
N SER A 156 -14.42 -47.41 -17.39
CA SER A 156 -15.37 -46.39 -17.84
C SER A 156 -14.84 -44.97 -17.62
N GLN A 157 -15.24 -44.03 -18.48
CA GLN A 157 -14.90 -42.61 -18.32
C GLN A 157 -15.43 -42.02 -17.00
N ARG A 158 -16.59 -42.47 -16.51
CA ARG A 158 -17.17 -41.98 -15.25
C ARG A 158 -16.31 -42.39 -14.07
N THR A 159 -15.84 -43.63 -14.05
CA THR A 159 -14.92 -44.17 -13.03
C THR A 159 -13.60 -43.41 -13.02
N LEU A 160 -13.04 -43.15 -14.20
CA LEU A 160 -11.79 -42.40 -14.33
C LEU A 160 -11.97 -40.94 -13.86
N ARG A 161 -13.11 -40.31 -14.19
CA ARG A 161 -13.46 -38.97 -13.71
C ARG A 161 -13.64 -38.93 -12.19
N SER A 162 -14.37 -39.87 -11.59
CA SER A 162 -14.57 -39.90 -10.14
C SER A 162 -13.27 -40.16 -9.38
N LEU A 163 -12.37 -40.97 -9.95
CA LEU A 163 -11.04 -41.22 -9.37
C LEU A 163 -10.24 -39.91 -9.26
N PHE A 164 -10.04 -39.20 -10.37
CA PHE A 164 -9.26 -37.96 -10.36
C PHE A 164 -9.94 -36.81 -9.62
N VAL A 165 -11.27 -36.68 -9.72
CA VAL A 165 -11.99 -35.69 -8.93
C VAL A 165 -11.85 -36.00 -7.44
N GLY A 166 -11.98 -37.27 -7.02
CA GLY A 166 -11.79 -37.68 -5.63
C GLY A 166 -10.36 -37.44 -5.13
N GLU A 167 -9.36 -37.77 -5.94
CA GLU A 167 -7.94 -37.53 -5.63
C GLU A 167 -7.65 -36.04 -5.42
N PHE A 168 -8.05 -35.19 -6.38
CA PHE A 168 -7.85 -33.74 -6.27
C PHE A 168 -8.69 -33.12 -5.15
N LEU A 169 -9.93 -33.56 -4.94
CA LEU A 169 -10.74 -33.07 -3.83
C LEU A 169 -10.09 -33.41 -2.47
N THR A 170 -9.56 -34.62 -2.33
CA THR A 170 -8.88 -35.05 -1.09
C THR A 170 -7.60 -34.23 -0.86
N ILE A 171 -6.78 -34.05 -1.90
CA ILE A 171 -5.59 -33.20 -1.84
C ILE A 171 -5.97 -31.75 -1.52
N GLY A 172 -7.06 -31.25 -2.11
CA GLY A 172 -7.57 -29.90 -1.90
C GLY A 172 -8.06 -29.67 -0.47
N VAL A 173 -8.83 -30.61 0.09
CA VAL A 173 -9.33 -30.53 1.47
C VAL A 173 -8.17 -30.63 2.45
N LEU A 174 -7.29 -31.63 2.31
CA LEU A 174 -6.12 -31.77 3.20
C LEU A 174 -5.20 -30.55 3.11
N GLY A 175 -4.88 -30.10 1.89
CA GLY A 175 -4.07 -28.91 1.66
C GLY A 175 -4.69 -27.65 2.24
N SER A 176 -6.01 -27.49 2.11
CA SER A 176 -6.74 -26.36 2.70
C SER A 176 -6.78 -26.41 4.22
N VAL A 177 -6.97 -27.58 4.83
CA VAL A 177 -6.93 -27.76 6.29
C VAL A 177 -5.55 -27.42 6.83
N VAL A 178 -4.48 -27.93 6.20
CA VAL A 178 -3.10 -27.56 6.57
C VAL A 178 -2.88 -26.05 6.40
N GLY A 179 -3.35 -25.47 5.31
CA GLY A 179 -3.28 -24.03 5.06
C GLY A 179 -3.99 -23.21 6.13
N VAL A 180 -5.18 -23.62 6.56
CA VAL A 180 -5.94 -22.98 7.65
C VAL A 180 -5.19 -23.12 8.98
N VAL A 181 -4.65 -24.30 9.30
CA VAL A 181 -3.86 -24.51 10.52
C VAL A 181 -2.63 -23.62 10.54
N LEU A 182 -1.91 -23.51 9.42
CA LEU A 182 -0.77 -22.60 9.28
C LEU A 182 -1.20 -21.13 9.36
N GLY A 183 -2.37 -20.79 8.81
CA GLY A 183 -2.94 -19.44 8.87
C GLY A 183 -3.31 -19.03 10.30
N PHE A 184 -4.00 -19.89 11.06
CA PHE A 184 -4.28 -19.66 12.48
C PHE A 184 -3.00 -19.64 13.32
N GLY A 185 -2.06 -20.55 13.06
CA GLY A 185 -0.75 -20.53 13.71
C GLY A 185 -0.02 -19.20 13.46
N GLY A 186 -0.01 -18.73 12.21
CA GLY A 186 0.54 -17.43 11.85
C GLY A 186 -0.18 -16.26 12.51
N HIS A 187 -1.51 -16.30 12.60
CA HIS A 187 -2.30 -15.31 13.32
C HIS A 187 -1.94 -15.23 14.81
N LEU A 188 -1.75 -16.37 15.48
CA LEU A 188 -1.32 -16.41 16.89
C LEU A 188 0.10 -15.87 17.07
N VAL A 189 1.03 -16.22 16.19
CA VAL A 189 2.40 -15.67 16.19
C VAL A 189 2.35 -14.15 16.01
N LEU A 190 1.52 -13.67 15.08
CA LEU A 190 1.33 -12.25 14.84
C LEU A 190 0.77 -11.54 16.09
N LEU A 191 -0.28 -12.09 16.73
CA LEU A 191 -0.83 -11.55 17.97
C LEU A 191 0.22 -11.47 19.08
N ASN A 192 1.01 -12.52 19.26
CA ASN A 192 2.08 -12.53 20.26
C ASN A 192 3.17 -11.49 19.95
N TRP A 193 3.51 -11.32 18.68
CA TRP A 193 4.51 -10.34 18.25
C TRP A 193 4.03 -8.89 18.42
N LEU A 194 2.73 -8.62 18.21
CA LEU A 194 2.12 -7.31 18.48
C LEU A 194 1.77 -7.10 19.97
N GLY A 195 1.70 -8.17 20.77
CA GLY A 195 1.07 -8.24 22.09
C GLY A 195 1.68 -7.37 23.19
N THR A 196 2.86 -6.81 23.01
CA THR A 196 3.44 -5.84 23.98
C THR A 196 3.02 -4.40 23.73
N LEU A 197 2.28 -4.12 22.67
CA LEU A 197 1.89 -2.75 22.25
C LEU A 197 0.37 -2.53 22.24
N VAL A 198 -0.43 -3.59 22.39
CA VAL A 198 -1.91 -3.54 22.42
C VAL A 198 -2.36 -4.00 23.80
N GLU A 199 -2.62 -3.05 24.71
CA GLU A 199 -3.12 -3.30 26.08
C GLU A 199 -4.62 -3.70 26.11
N VAL A 200 -5.24 -3.97 24.95
CA VAL A 200 -6.66 -4.28 24.82
C VAL A 200 -6.81 -5.74 24.40
N GLU A 201 -7.58 -6.52 25.14
CA GLU A 201 -7.93 -7.89 24.78
C GLU A 201 -8.71 -7.90 23.46
N LEU A 202 -8.13 -8.48 22.42
CA LEU A 202 -8.81 -8.67 21.14
C LEU A 202 -9.82 -9.83 21.23
N PRO A 203 -10.99 -9.71 20.59
CA PRO A 203 -11.96 -10.79 20.55
C PRO A 203 -11.38 -12.04 19.88
N LYS A 204 -11.77 -13.23 20.36
CA LYS A 204 -11.30 -14.51 19.80
C LYS A 204 -11.65 -14.60 18.31
N PRO A 205 -10.74 -15.12 17.46
CA PRO A 205 -11.00 -15.24 16.03
C PRO A 205 -12.19 -16.18 15.77
N SER A 206 -13.09 -15.76 14.88
CA SER A 206 -14.26 -16.56 14.50
C SER A 206 -13.88 -17.74 13.60
N VAL A 207 -14.79 -18.69 13.41
CA VAL A 207 -14.59 -19.85 12.50
C VAL A 207 -14.76 -19.47 11.02
N TRP A 208 -15.29 -18.30 10.72
CA TRP A 208 -15.64 -17.90 9.35
C TRP A 208 -14.43 -17.75 8.40
N PRO A 209 -13.30 -17.16 8.82
CA PRO A 209 -12.08 -17.11 8.01
C PRO A 209 -11.53 -18.50 7.65
N ALA A 210 -11.73 -19.50 8.52
CA ALA A 210 -11.34 -20.88 8.25
C ALA A 210 -12.11 -21.45 7.04
N LEU A 211 -13.43 -21.27 7.05
CA LEU A 211 -14.33 -21.73 5.99
C LEU A 211 -14.05 -20.98 4.68
N GLN A 212 -13.80 -19.67 4.75
CA GLN A 212 -13.41 -18.88 3.60
C GLN A 212 -12.08 -19.37 3.00
N GLY A 213 -11.08 -19.67 3.83
CA GLY A 213 -9.80 -20.23 3.37
C GLY A 213 -9.95 -21.56 2.64
N ILE A 214 -10.78 -22.47 3.18
CA ILE A 214 -11.08 -23.76 2.54
C ILE A 214 -11.82 -23.56 1.23
N ALA A 215 -12.85 -22.72 1.20
CA ALA A 215 -13.60 -22.42 -0.02
C ALA A 215 -12.67 -21.84 -1.09
N MET A 216 -11.83 -20.86 -0.73
CA MET A 216 -10.87 -20.22 -1.63
C MET A 216 -9.88 -21.24 -2.22
N GLY A 217 -9.31 -22.12 -1.37
CA GLY A 217 -8.39 -23.17 -1.78
C GLY A 217 -9.01 -24.17 -2.75
N LEU A 218 -10.23 -24.62 -2.45
CA LEU A 218 -10.98 -25.53 -3.33
C LEU A 218 -11.36 -24.89 -4.66
N VAL A 219 -11.80 -23.63 -4.63
CA VAL A 219 -12.16 -22.87 -5.83
C VAL A 219 -10.94 -22.67 -6.74
N LEU A 220 -9.78 -22.29 -6.17
CA LEU A 220 -8.53 -22.17 -6.93
C LEU A 220 -8.10 -23.53 -7.51
N LEU A 221 -8.18 -24.60 -6.71
CA LEU A 221 -7.83 -25.93 -7.18
C LEU A 221 -8.73 -26.38 -8.33
N LEU A 222 -10.04 -26.31 -8.15
CA LEU A 222 -11.00 -26.75 -9.17
C LEU A 222 -10.93 -25.86 -10.42
N GLY A 223 -10.79 -24.55 -10.26
CA GLY A 223 -10.72 -23.60 -11.37
C GLY A 223 -9.50 -23.84 -12.27
N PHE A 224 -8.33 -24.11 -11.69
CA PHE A 224 -7.08 -24.22 -12.45
C PHE A 224 -6.60 -25.65 -12.71
N ALA A 225 -7.02 -26.65 -11.93
CA ALA A 225 -6.66 -28.04 -12.15
C ALA A 225 -7.61 -28.78 -13.09
N VAL A 226 -8.92 -28.47 -13.08
CA VAL A 226 -9.89 -29.18 -13.94
C VAL A 226 -9.59 -29.07 -15.44
N PRO A 227 -9.22 -27.89 -16.00
CA PRO A 227 -8.94 -27.78 -17.43
C PRO A 227 -7.83 -28.73 -17.94
N PRO A 228 -6.64 -28.81 -17.31
CA PRO A 228 -5.61 -29.76 -17.74
C PRO A 228 -5.93 -31.23 -17.44
N LEU A 229 -6.82 -31.53 -16.47
CA LEU A 229 -7.19 -32.91 -16.11
C LEU A 229 -8.29 -33.50 -16.99
N LEU A 230 -9.17 -32.67 -17.57
CA LEU A 230 -10.28 -33.15 -18.40
C LEU A 230 -9.87 -34.10 -19.54
N PRO A 231 -8.78 -33.83 -20.29
CA PRO A 231 -8.28 -34.74 -21.30
C PRO A 231 -7.99 -36.16 -20.77
N LEU A 232 -7.49 -36.30 -19.53
CA LEU A 232 -7.23 -37.62 -18.92
C LEU A 232 -8.48 -38.49 -18.85
N THR A 233 -9.64 -37.85 -18.65
CA THR A 233 -10.91 -38.58 -18.53
C THR A 233 -11.48 -39.00 -19.88
N ARG A 234 -11.04 -38.37 -20.98
CA ARG A 234 -11.58 -38.54 -22.32
C ARG A 234 -10.65 -39.30 -23.26
N VAL A 235 -9.43 -39.63 -22.83
CA VAL A 235 -8.41 -40.28 -23.65
C VAL A 235 -8.98 -41.46 -24.43
N PRO A 236 -8.97 -41.41 -25.78
CA PRO A 236 -9.42 -42.52 -26.59
C PRO A 236 -8.39 -43.66 -26.54
N PRO A 237 -8.81 -44.94 -26.55
CA PRO A 237 -7.92 -46.10 -26.55
C PRO A 237 -6.84 -46.07 -27.65
N VAL A 238 -7.17 -45.42 -28.79
CA VAL A 238 -6.26 -45.24 -29.92
C VAL A 238 -5.02 -44.41 -29.58
N HIS A 239 -5.00 -43.65 -28.48
CA HIS A 239 -3.86 -42.82 -28.09
C HIS A 239 -2.59 -43.64 -27.78
N VAL A 240 -2.76 -44.90 -27.36
CA VAL A 240 -1.65 -45.86 -27.17
C VAL A 240 -0.96 -46.20 -28.50
N ILE A 241 -1.71 -46.16 -29.60
CA ILE A 241 -1.27 -46.60 -30.94
C ILE A 241 -0.92 -45.39 -31.83
N ARG A 242 -1.67 -44.29 -31.72
CA ARG A 242 -1.52 -43.06 -32.52
C ARG A 242 -1.54 -41.82 -31.62
N ARG A 243 -0.38 -41.19 -31.45
CA ARG A 243 -0.17 -39.99 -30.61
C ARG A 243 -0.69 -38.69 -31.24
N GLU A 244 -1.82 -38.73 -31.95
CA GLU A 244 -2.42 -37.53 -32.56
C GLU A 244 -3.61 -37.03 -31.72
N ILE A 245 -3.57 -35.75 -31.33
CA ILE A 245 -4.56 -35.08 -30.48
C ILE A 245 -5.48 -34.26 -31.38
N GLY A 246 -6.68 -34.77 -31.70
CA GLY A 246 -7.56 -34.14 -32.71
C GLY A 246 -8.93 -33.62 -32.23
N ALA A 247 -9.56 -34.21 -31.20
CA ALA A 247 -10.98 -33.98 -30.93
C ALA A 247 -11.35 -33.39 -29.55
N GLU A 248 -10.42 -33.32 -28.59
CA GLU A 248 -10.72 -32.93 -27.19
C GLU A 248 -10.62 -31.43 -26.88
N GLN A 249 -10.19 -30.61 -27.85
CA GLN A 249 -9.86 -29.19 -27.64
C GLN A 249 -11.06 -28.32 -27.25
N ARG A 250 -12.27 -28.55 -27.80
CA ARG A 250 -13.45 -27.69 -27.50
C ARG A 250 -13.89 -27.74 -26.04
N VAL A 251 -13.84 -28.92 -25.42
CA VAL A 251 -14.21 -29.12 -24.02
C VAL A 251 -13.14 -28.56 -23.09
N ALA A 252 -11.87 -28.65 -23.49
CA ALA A 252 -10.77 -28.01 -22.77
C ALA A 252 -10.94 -26.48 -22.73
N TYR A 253 -11.29 -25.84 -23.86
CA TYR A 253 -11.53 -24.39 -23.89
C TYR A 253 -12.70 -23.95 -23.02
N ALA A 254 -13.81 -24.69 -23.01
CA ALA A 254 -14.96 -24.40 -22.14
C ALA A 254 -14.58 -24.50 -20.65
N ALA A 255 -13.76 -25.49 -20.29
CA ALA A 255 -13.27 -25.64 -18.93
C ALA A 255 -12.28 -24.54 -18.52
N TYR A 256 -11.39 -24.12 -19.42
CA TYR A 256 -10.54 -22.94 -19.20
C TYR A 256 -11.38 -21.68 -18.99
N GLY A 257 -12.44 -21.48 -19.77
CA GLY A 257 -13.38 -20.37 -19.59
C GLY A 257 -14.08 -20.41 -18.23
N ALA A 258 -14.56 -21.58 -17.80
CA ALA A 258 -15.17 -21.75 -16.49
C ALA A 258 -14.17 -21.51 -15.34
N GLY A 259 -12.93 -21.99 -15.48
CA GLY A 259 -11.86 -21.75 -14.51
C GLY A 259 -11.49 -20.28 -14.37
N VAL A 260 -11.37 -19.57 -15.49
CA VAL A 260 -11.12 -18.12 -15.52
C VAL A 260 -12.28 -17.34 -14.90
N LEU A 261 -13.53 -17.71 -15.21
CA LEU A 261 -14.72 -17.07 -14.64
C LEU A 261 -14.80 -17.28 -13.13
N LEU A 262 -14.56 -18.51 -12.67
CA LEU A 262 -14.55 -18.87 -11.26
C LEU A 262 -13.45 -18.11 -10.50
N PHE A 263 -12.27 -17.98 -11.11
CA PHE A 263 -11.19 -17.17 -10.57
C PHE A 263 -11.53 -15.68 -10.54
N ALA A 264 -12.14 -15.13 -11.60
CA ALA A 264 -12.56 -13.74 -11.64
C ALA A 264 -13.60 -13.44 -10.55
N LEU A 265 -14.57 -14.34 -10.34
CA LEU A 265 -15.55 -14.24 -9.27
C LEU A 265 -14.88 -14.28 -7.89
N LEU A 266 -13.91 -15.17 -7.70
CA LEU A 266 -13.13 -15.26 -6.47
C LEU A 266 -12.38 -13.95 -6.20
N LEU A 267 -11.74 -13.35 -7.21
CA LEU A 267 -11.05 -12.07 -7.06
C LEU A 267 -12.01 -10.92 -6.72
N VAL A 268 -13.23 -10.91 -7.29
CA VAL A 268 -14.28 -9.94 -6.94
C VAL A 268 -14.75 -10.10 -5.50
N LEU A 269 -15.01 -11.34 -5.07
CA LEU A 269 -15.40 -11.62 -3.69
C LEU A 269 -14.29 -11.27 -2.70
N ALA A 270 -13.03 -11.57 -3.04
CA ALA A 270 -11.86 -11.24 -2.22
C ALA A 270 -11.60 -9.72 -2.16
N ALA A 271 -11.87 -8.98 -3.23
CA ALA A 271 -11.69 -7.53 -3.28
C ALA A 271 -12.79 -6.74 -2.55
N GLY A 272 -13.94 -7.36 -2.27
CA GLY A 272 -15.11 -6.69 -1.64
C GLY A 272 -15.83 -5.67 -2.52
N GLU A 273 -15.28 -5.37 -3.70
CA GLU A 273 -15.80 -4.39 -4.65
C GLU A 273 -15.74 -4.93 -6.10
N TRP A 274 -16.87 -4.87 -6.81
CA TRP A 274 -17.00 -5.35 -8.20
C TRP A 274 -16.03 -4.66 -9.16
N LYS A 275 -15.80 -3.36 -8.97
CA LYS A 275 -14.92 -2.56 -9.82
C LYS A 275 -13.46 -3.00 -9.66
N LEU A 276 -12.98 -3.11 -8.42
CA LEU A 276 -11.61 -3.55 -8.13
C LEU A 276 -11.37 -4.99 -8.58
N GLY A 277 -12.28 -5.90 -8.26
CA GLY A 277 -12.18 -7.29 -8.70
C GLY A 277 -12.17 -7.44 -10.22
N GLY A 278 -13.03 -6.69 -10.92
CA GLY A 278 -13.07 -6.67 -12.39
C GLY A 278 -11.78 -6.13 -13.03
N ILE A 279 -11.20 -5.06 -12.47
CA ILE A 279 -9.92 -4.52 -12.92
C ILE A 279 -8.79 -5.53 -12.75
N VAL A 280 -8.74 -6.23 -11.61
CA VAL A 280 -7.68 -7.21 -11.32
C VAL A 280 -7.83 -8.46 -12.20
N ALA A 281 -9.06 -8.98 -12.35
CA ALA A 281 -9.33 -10.12 -13.22
C ALA A 281 -9.03 -9.79 -14.70
N GLY A 282 -9.48 -8.63 -15.18
CA GLY A 282 -9.20 -8.16 -16.53
C GLY A 282 -7.71 -7.86 -16.75
N GLY A 283 -7.05 -7.26 -15.77
CA GLY A 283 -5.61 -7.01 -15.76
C GLY A 283 -4.78 -8.29 -15.80
N PHE A 284 -5.20 -9.34 -15.08
CA PHE A 284 -4.55 -10.64 -15.14
C PHE A 284 -4.72 -11.30 -16.51
N ALA A 285 -5.95 -11.34 -17.05
CA ALA A 285 -6.20 -11.89 -18.38
C ALA A 285 -5.41 -11.14 -19.47
N GLY A 286 -5.43 -9.80 -19.41
CA GLY A 286 -4.63 -8.95 -20.28
C GLY A 286 -3.13 -9.20 -20.12
N GLY A 287 -2.65 -9.33 -18.88
CA GLY A 287 -1.26 -9.66 -18.55
C GLY A 287 -0.82 -11.00 -19.14
N LEU A 288 -1.65 -12.04 -19.05
CA LEU A 288 -1.38 -13.36 -19.64
C LEU A 288 -1.24 -13.28 -21.16
N LEU A 289 -2.14 -12.54 -21.83
CA LEU A 289 -2.10 -12.35 -23.28
C LEU A 289 -0.89 -11.53 -23.72
N VAL A 290 -0.60 -10.43 -23.02
CA VAL A 290 0.54 -9.55 -23.32
C VAL A 290 1.85 -10.30 -23.08
N PHE A 291 2.01 -10.96 -21.93
CA PHE A 291 3.22 -11.71 -21.62
C PHE A 291 3.39 -12.90 -22.58
N GLY A 292 2.32 -13.62 -22.89
CA GLY A 292 2.34 -14.71 -23.87
C GLY A 292 2.72 -14.24 -25.27
N GLY A 293 2.14 -13.11 -25.71
CA GLY A 293 2.44 -12.47 -26.99
C GLY A 293 3.90 -12.02 -27.09
N ILE A 294 4.40 -11.32 -26.07
CA ILE A 294 5.80 -10.88 -25.99
C ILE A 294 6.75 -12.07 -25.98
N ALA A 295 6.49 -13.10 -25.16
CA ALA A 295 7.32 -14.30 -25.11
C ALA A 295 7.38 -14.99 -26.47
N ARG A 296 6.25 -15.14 -27.15
CA ARG A 296 6.18 -15.76 -28.49
C ARG A 296 6.89 -14.93 -29.55
N ALA A 297 6.73 -13.61 -29.53
CA ALA A 297 7.41 -12.69 -30.44
C ALA A 297 8.93 -12.68 -30.21
N ALA A 298 9.38 -12.68 -28.95
CA ALA A 298 10.79 -12.73 -28.58
C ALA A 298 11.44 -14.04 -29.02
N LEU A 299 10.77 -15.18 -28.81
CA LEU A 299 11.24 -16.48 -29.29
C LEU A 299 11.34 -16.53 -30.82
N TRP A 300 10.36 -15.96 -31.53
CA TRP A 300 10.37 -15.86 -32.99
C TRP A 300 11.52 -14.97 -33.52
N ALA A 301 11.73 -13.82 -32.89
CA ALA A 301 12.80 -12.89 -33.25
C ALA A 301 14.18 -13.49 -33.00
N ALA A 302 14.38 -14.13 -31.84
CA ALA A 302 15.60 -14.82 -31.47
C ALA A 302 15.98 -15.90 -32.49
N ALA A 303 15.00 -16.67 -32.96
CA ALA A 303 15.20 -17.67 -33.98
C ALA A 303 15.57 -17.10 -35.36
N ARG A 304 14.95 -15.98 -35.76
CA ARG A 304 15.32 -15.29 -37.01
C ARG A 304 16.77 -14.79 -36.97
N PHE A 305 17.22 -14.36 -35.80
CA PHE A 305 18.60 -13.91 -35.59
C PHE A 305 19.61 -15.06 -35.65
N VAL A 306 19.29 -16.22 -35.07
CA VAL A 306 20.15 -17.42 -35.10
C VAL A 306 20.23 -18.05 -36.50
N ARG A 307 19.18 -17.92 -37.32
CA ARG A 307 19.17 -18.37 -38.73
C ARG A 307 20.02 -17.51 -39.67
N ARG A 308 20.39 -16.28 -39.27
CA ARG A 308 21.34 -15.45 -40.04
C ARG A 308 22.75 -15.95 -39.72
N GLU A 309 23.35 -16.68 -40.66
CA GLU A 309 24.60 -17.45 -40.54
C GLU A 309 25.89 -16.68 -40.15
N ARG A 310 25.81 -15.40 -39.73
CA ARG A 310 26.98 -14.52 -39.51
C ARG A 310 27.35 -14.25 -38.04
N GLY A 311 26.70 -14.89 -37.06
CA GLY A 311 27.02 -14.68 -35.64
C GLY A 311 28.00 -15.71 -35.07
N GLY A 312 29.15 -15.28 -34.54
CA GLY A 312 30.14 -16.11 -33.82
C GLY A 312 29.67 -16.64 -32.46
N ALA A 313 28.36 -16.84 -32.26
CA ALA A 313 27.80 -17.38 -31.03
C ALA A 313 28.11 -18.87 -30.92
N GLY A 314 28.69 -19.28 -29.78
CA GLY A 314 29.08 -20.67 -29.52
C GLY A 314 27.91 -21.66 -29.64
N VAL A 315 28.25 -22.93 -29.92
CA VAL A 315 27.31 -24.04 -30.22
C VAL A 315 26.17 -24.16 -29.19
N GLY A 316 26.46 -23.89 -27.91
CA GLY A 316 25.46 -23.96 -26.83
C GLY A 316 24.30 -22.96 -26.96
N TRP A 317 24.59 -21.71 -27.33
CA TRP A 317 23.56 -20.67 -27.50
C TRP A 317 22.69 -20.89 -28.74
N ARG A 318 23.31 -21.30 -29.85
CA ARG A 318 22.59 -21.61 -31.09
C ARG A 318 21.60 -22.75 -30.89
N TYR A 319 22.03 -23.82 -30.21
CA TYR A 319 21.17 -24.96 -29.93
C TYR A 319 20.06 -24.62 -28.92
N ALA A 320 20.37 -23.85 -27.88
CA ALA A 320 19.38 -23.43 -26.88
C ALA A 320 18.25 -22.60 -27.51
N LEU A 321 18.57 -21.60 -28.34
CA LEU A 321 17.55 -20.76 -29.00
C LEU A 321 16.71 -21.55 -30.01
N ALA A 322 17.33 -22.44 -30.80
CA ALA A 322 16.61 -23.30 -31.75
C ALA A 322 15.68 -24.30 -31.04
N SER A 323 16.12 -24.85 -29.90
CA SER A 323 15.34 -25.73 -29.04
C SER A 323 14.08 -25.05 -28.48
N LEU A 324 14.20 -23.78 -28.07
CA LEU A 324 13.09 -22.98 -27.55
C LEU A 324 12.05 -22.62 -28.63
N GLU A 325 12.48 -22.34 -29.86
CA GLU A 325 11.57 -22.03 -30.99
C GLU A 325 10.77 -23.25 -31.43
N ARG A 326 11.43 -24.41 -31.57
CA ARG A 326 10.76 -25.67 -31.97
C ARG A 326 9.60 -26.01 -31.02
N ARG A 327 9.65 -25.50 -29.78
CA ARG A 327 8.64 -25.67 -28.72
C ARG A 327 7.98 -24.36 -28.30
N SER A 328 7.77 -23.44 -29.25
CA SER A 328 7.27 -22.08 -28.96
C SER A 328 6.06 -22.02 -28.03
N GLY A 329 5.12 -22.97 -28.07
CA GLY A 329 3.97 -23.00 -27.17
C GLY A 329 4.30 -23.34 -25.71
N SER A 330 5.08 -24.40 -25.47
CA SER A 330 5.49 -24.83 -24.12
C SER A 330 6.46 -23.83 -23.49
N SER A 331 7.43 -23.37 -24.29
CA SER A 331 8.41 -22.35 -23.86
C SER A 331 7.73 -21.02 -23.54
N ALA A 332 6.80 -20.55 -24.37
CA ALA A 332 6.06 -19.32 -24.09
C ALA A 332 5.22 -19.45 -22.82
N LEU A 333 4.51 -20.56 -22.61
CA LEU A 333 3.75 -20.80 -21.38
C LEU A 333 4.65 -20.75 -20.14
N GLN A 334 5.85 -21.35 -20.21
CA GLN A 334 6.82 -21.30 -19.11
C GLN A 334 7.35 -19.89 -18.85
N ILE A 335 7.75 -19.16 -19.90
CA ILE A 335 8.25 -17.78 -19.79
C ILE A 335 7.16 -16.87 -19.23
N THR A 336 5.91 -17.04 -19.67
CA THR A 336 4.77 -16.28 -19.16
C THR A 336 4.48 -16.59 -17.70
N ALA A 337 4.42 -17.88 -17.32
CA ALA A 337 4.19 -18.28 -15.94
C ALA A 337 5.29 -17.80 -14.99
N LEU A 338 6.56 -17.95 -15.39
CA LEU A 338 7.72 -17.46 -14.65
C LEU A 338 7.73 -15.93 -14.59
N GLY A 339 7.44 -15.26 -15.71
CA GLY A 339 7.40 -13.81 -15.83
C GLY A 339 6.31 -13.19 -14.95
N ILE A 340 5.09 -13.74 -14.98
CA ILE A 340 3.99 -13.29 -14.11
C ILE A 340 4.31 -13.59 -12.65
N GLY A 341 4.82 -14.78 -12.34
CA GLY A 341 5.16 -15.14 -10.96
C GLY A 341 6.23 -14.22 -10.36
N LEU A 342 7.28 -13.95 -11.13
CA LEU A 342 8.33 -13.02 -10.74
C LEU A 342 7.84 -11.56 -10.73
N MET A 343 6.95 -11.18 -11.65
CA MET A 343 6.32 -9.86 -11.66
C MET A 343 5.53 -9.63 -10.37
N CYS A 344 4.70 -10.58 -9.95
CA CYS A 344 3.95 -10.49 -8.71
C CYS A 344 4.89 -10.36 -7.50
N LEU A 345 5.96 -11.16 -7.45
CA LEU A 345 6.97 -11.05 -6.39
C LEU A 345 7.67 -9.69 -6.37
N LEU A 346 8.10 -9.18 -7.53
CA LEU A 346 8.74 -7.87 -7.65
C LEU A 346 7.77 -6.75 -7.29
N LEU A 347 6.53 -6.81 -7.76
CA LEU A 347 5.50 -5.82 -7.47
C LEU A 347 5.21 -5.77 -5.96
N ILE A 348 5.12 -6.91 -5.29
CA ILE A 348 4.90 -6.95 -3.84
C ILE A 348 6.12 -6.43 -3.10
N ALA A 349 7.32 -6.83 -3.50
CA ALA A 349 8.55 -6.37 -2.86
C ALA A 349 8.72 -4.84 -3.01
N MET A 350 8.44 -4.32 -4.20
CA MET A 350 8.45 -2.88 -4.52
C MET A 350 7.39 -2.15 -3.71
N THR A 351 6.11 -2.54 -3.82
CA THR A 351 5.01 -1.88 -3.10
C THR A 351 5.19 -1.94 -1.58
N ARG A 352 5.73 -3.04 -1.04
CA ARG A 352 6.13 -3.14 0.38
C ARG A 352 7.19 -2.09 0.72
N ASN A 353 8.29 -2.03 -0.04
CA ASN A 353 9.37 -1.11 0.24
C ASN A 353 8.89 0.34 0.13
N ASP A 354 8.12 0.66 -0.91
CA ASP A 354 7.58 2.01 -1.15
C ASP A 354 6.59 2.42 -0.06
N LEU A 355 5.72 1.50 0.38
CA LEU A 355 4.77 1.77 1.46
C LEU A 355 5.48 2.00 2.79
N ILE A 356 6.49 1.18 3.11
CA ILE A 356 7.29 1.32 4.32
C ILE A 356 8.12 2.60 4.29
N ALA A 357 8.75 2.91 3.14
CA ALA A 357 9.52 4.14 2.95
C ALA A 357 8.60 5.36 3.10
N GLY A 358 7.47 5.38 2.38
CA GLY A 358 6.50 6.47 2.47
C GLY A 358 5.98 6.71 3.89
N TRP A 359 5.78 5.66 4.69
CA TRP A 359 5.41 5.82 6.11
C TRP A 359 6.56 6.30 7.00
N ARG A 360 7.80 5.89 6.75
CA ARG A 360 8.98 6.37 7.50
C ARG A 360 9.30 7.82 7.16
N ASP A 361 9.19 8.19 5.90
CA ASP A 361 9.44 9.56 5.42
C ASP A 361 8.35 10.53 5.87
N ALA A 362 7.11 10.06 6.02
CA ALA A 362 6.01 10.86 6.55
C ALA A 362 6.08 11.09 8.06
N THR A 363 6.88 10.32 8.81
CA THR A 363 7.01 10.50 10.27
C THR A 363 8.42 10.11 10.73
N PRO A 364 9.45 10.85 10.27
CA PRO A 364 10.82 10.50 10.58
C PRO A 364 11.09 10.67 12.09
N PRO A 365 12.09 9.95 12.66
CA PRO A 365 12.39 10.00 14.09
C PRO A 365 12.72 11.42 14.60
N ASP A 366 13.21 12.28 13.73
CA ASP A 366 13.60 13.68 13.93
C ASP A 366 12.56 14.67 13.41
N ALA A 367 11.31 14.23 13.17
CA ALA A 367 10.22 15.13 12.80
C ALA A 367 10.01 16.20 13.90
N PRO A 368 9.67 17.45 13.54
CA PRO A 368 9.40 18.48 14.54
C PRO A 368 8.35 18.02 15.56
N ASN A 369 8.74 18.05 16.84
CA ASN A 369 7.92 17.57 17.96
C ASN A 369 7.54 18.70 18.93
N GLN A 370 8.00 19.93 18.69
CA GLN A 370 7.65 21.12 19.45
C GLN A 370 7.15 22.22 18.51
N PHE A 371 6.05 22.86 18.88
CA PHE A 371 5.53 24.06 18.23
C PHE A 371 5.48 25.21 19.23
N LEU A 372 5.92 26.40 18.81
CA LEU A 372 5.73 27.62 19.57
C LEU A 372 4.77 28.53 18.81
N ILE A 373 3.72 29.00 19.49
CA ILE A 373 2.70 29.90 18.94
C ILE A 373 2.57 31.18 19.76
N ASP A 374 1.83 32.15 19.21
CA ASP A 374 1.54 33.44 19.84
C ASP A 374 2.79 34.29 20.14
N ILE A 375 3.85 34.11 19.35
CA ILE A 375 5.06 34.93 19.40
C ILE A 375 4.73 36.31 18.81
N GLN A 376 4.84 37.35 19.61
CA GLN A 376 4.54 38.72 19.17
C GLN A 376 5.67 39.29 18.29
N PRO A 377 5.38 40.29 17.42
CA PRO A 377 6.37 40.88 16.53
C PRO A 377 7.63 41.42 17.25
N ASP A 378 7.46 42.02 18.43
CA ASP A 378 8.52 42.54 19.29
C ASP A 378 9.37 41.41 19.93
N GLN A 379 8.77 40.25 20.15
CA GLN A 379 9.42 39.08 20.75
C GLN A 379 10.19 38.23 19.74
N ARG A 380 9.91 38.39 18.44
CA ARG A 380 10.46 37.57 17.34
C ARG A 380 11.98 37.41 17.42
N GLN A 381 12.71 38.52 17.55
CA GLN A 381 14.17 38.48 17.54
C GLN A 381 14.73 37.83 18.81
N GLY A 382 14.11 38.08 19.96
CA GLY A 382 14.50 37.46 21.24
C GLY A 382 14.31 35.95 21.23
N VAL A 383 13.15 35.48 20.76
CA VAL A 383 12.84 34.04 20.61
C VAL A 383 13.80 33.38 19.62
N ALA A 384 14.03 33.99 18.45
CA ALA A 384 14.95 33.45 17.45
C ALA A 384 16.39 33.32 17.99
N ASN A 385 16.86 34.31 18.74
CA ASN A 385 18.18 34.27 19.36
C ASN A 385 18.26 33.21 20.47
N TYR A 386 17.22 33.09 21.30
CA TYR A 386 17.14 32.07 22.34
C TYR A 386 17.21 30.66 21.77
N LEU A 387 16.43 30.36 20.72
CA LEU A 387 16.44 29.06 20.03
C LEU A 387 17.81 28.75 19.42
N LYS A 388 18.44 29.72 18.75
CA LYS A 388 19.80 29.58 18.20
C LYS A 388 20.83 29.25 19.27
N GLN A 389 20.80 29.93 20.41
CA GLN A 389 21.75 29.70 21.51
C GLN A 389 21.59 28.32 22.16
N HIS A 390 20.38 27.75 22.14
CA HIS A 390 20.09 26.44 22.72
C HIS A 390 20.10 25.31 21.66
N GLY A 391 20.83 25.50 20.56
CA GLY A 391 21.09 24.44 19.57
C GLY A 391 19.97 24.19 18.57
N GLN A 392 19.05 25.15 18.38
CA GLN A 392 17.95 25.09 17.40
C GLN A 392 18.09 26.19 16.33
N PRO A 393 19.14 26.18 15.49
CA PRO A 393 19.40 27.24 14.52
C PRO A 393 18.42 27.26 13.34
N ASP A 394 17.81 26.11 13.02
CA ASP A 394 16.93 25.92 11.86
C ASP A 394 15.46 26.22 12.17
N ALA A 395 15.14 26.63 13.40
CA ALA A 395 13.79 27.00 13.81
C ALA A 395 13.37 28.33 13.17
N ALA A 396 12.85 28.27 11.94
CA ALA A 396 12.33 29.43 11.22
C ALA A 396 11.01 29.91 11.86
N LEU A 397 10.92 31.21 12.16
CA LEU A 397 9.68 31.85 12.62
C LEU A 397 8.88 32.31 11.42
N SER A 398 7.76 31.63 11.17
CA SER A 398 6.83 31.98 10.08
C SER A 398 5.76 32.96 10.57
N PRO A 399 5.46 34.02 9.82
CA PRO A 399 4.40 34.96 10.16
C PRO A 399 3.03 34.31 9.90
N MET A 400 2.07 34.56 10.78
CA MET A 400 0.69 34.10 10.69
C MET A 400 -0.24 35.30 10.82
N VAL A 401 -0.96 35.59 9.74
CA VAL A 401 -1.92 36.68 9.62
C VAL A 401 -3.32 36.09 9.53
N ARG A 402 -4.24 36.52 10.40
CA ARG A 402 -5.63 36.05 10.35
C ARG A 402 -6.42 36.87 9.35
N GLY A 403 -7.03 36.19 8.38
CA GLY A 403 -7.82 36.85 7.34
C GLY A 403 -9.07 36.05 6.98
N ARG A 404 -10.21 36.73 6.84
CA ARG A 404 -11.46 36.12 6.39
C ARG A 404 -11.59 36.23 4.88
N LEU A 405 -11.91 35.13 4.20
CA LEU A 405 -12.21 35.18 2.76
C LEU A 405 -13.60 35.81 2.58
N ILE A 406 -13.67 36.98 1.94
CA ILE A 406 -14.91 37.73 1.77
C ILE A 406 -15.43 37.70 0.33
N ALA A 407 -14.58 37.56 -0.68
CA ALA A 407 -15.01 37.46 -2.06
C ALA A 407 -14.07 36.62 -2.95
N ILE A 408 -14.65 35.97 -3.97
CA ILE A 408 -13.93 35.28 -5.06
C ILE A 408 -14.43 35.90 -6.37
N ASN A 409 -13.53 36.43 -7.20
CA ASN A 409 -13.87 37.11 -8.46
C ASN A 409 -14.94 38.21 -8.28
N GLY A 410 -14.85 38.96 -7.18
CA GLY A 410 -15.81 40.02 -6.83
C GLY A 410 -17.17 39.52 -6.32
N LYS A 411 -17.43 38.21 -6.30
CA LYS A 411 -18.66 37.64 -5.73
C LYS A 411 -18.48 37.40 -4.22
N PRO A 412 -19.41 37.87 -3.38
CA PRO A 412 -19.31 37.66 -1.94
C PRO A 412 -19.39 36.17 -1.61
N VAL A 413 -18.51 35.77 -0.69
CA VAL A 413 -18.39 34.39 -0.25
C VAL A 413 -19.23 34.19 1.01
N SER A 414 -20.26 33.36 0.91
CA SER A 414 -21.10 32.95 2.04
C SER A 414 -21.06 31.42 2.19
N PRO A 415 -21.14 30.88 3.41
CA PRO A 415 -21.29 29.44 3.64
C PRO A 415 -22.47 28.82 2.87
N ASP A 416 -23.51 29.60 2.55
CA ASP A 416 -24.69 29.11 1.81
C ASP A 416 -24.38 28.80 0.33
N ASN A 417 -23.25 29.29 -0.19
CA ASN A 417 -22.83 29.07 -1.57
C ASN A 417 -22.25 27.66 -1.81
N TYR A 418 -22.08 26.84 -0.77
CA TYR A 418 -21.42 25.54 -0.86
C TYR A 418 -22.31 24.41 -0.34
N GLU A 419 -22.37 23.27 -1.02
CA GLU A 419 -23.21 22.15 -0.56
C GLU A 419 -22.57 21.33 0.57
N LYS A 420 -21.24 21.17 0.52
CA LYS A 420 -20.50 20.33 1.48
C LYS A 420 -20.31 21.07 2.81
N ALA A 421 -20.68 20.42 3.92
CA ALA A 421 -20.51 20.94 5.28
C ALA A 421 -19.06 21.39 5.59
N ASP A 422 -18.07 20.67 5.05
CA ASP A 422 -16.65 21.01 5.21
C ASP A 422 -16.29 22.33 4.53
N ALA A 423 -16.85 22.59 3.34
CA ALA A 423 -16.66 23.85 2.62
C ALA A 423 -17.34 25.02 3.31
N LYS A 424 -18.57 24.83 3.79
CA LYS A 424 -19.28 25.84 4.59
C LYS A 424 -18.44 26.30 5.78
N ARG A 425 -17.92 25.34 6.55
CA ARG A 425 -17.12 25.58 7.75
C ARG A 425 -15.77 26.23 7.46
N LEU A 426 -15.09 25.79 6.40
CA LEU A 426 -13.79 26.35 6.01
C LEU A 426 -13.90 27.80 5.56
N VAL A 427 -15.00 28.15 4.91
CA VAL A 427 -15.28 29.49 4.41
C VAL A 427 -15.80 30.43 5.50
N ASP A 428 -16.55 29.91 6.48
CA ASP A 428 -17.09 30.73 7.56
C ASP A 428 -16.02 31.23 8.55
N ARG A 429 -14.89 30.50 8.66
CA ARG A 429 -13.79 30.83 9.58
C ARG A 429 -12.78 31.81 8.99
N GLU A 430 -12.02 32.45 9.87
CA GLU A 430 -10.77 33.11 9.50
C GLU A 430 -9.72 32.06 9.10
N PHE A 431 -8.98 32.36 8.04
CA PHE A 431 -7.84 31.59 7.57
C PHE A 431 -6.55 32.10 8.22
N ASN A 432 -5.64 31.19 8.51
CA ASN A 432 -4.26 31.51 8.81
C ASN A 432 -3.51 31.70 7.49
N LEU A 433 -3.36 32.96 7.07
CA LEU A 433 -2.55 33.39 5.94
C LEU A 433 -1.09 33.52 6.40
N SER A 434 -0.15 33.40 5.48
CA SER A 434 1.26 33.69 5.73
C SER A 434 1.91 34.29 4.50
N TYR A 435 3.11 34.85 4.70
CA TYR A 435 3.91 35.42 3.64
C TYR A 435 5.36 34.96 3.72
N THR A 436 5.95 34.68 2.56
CA THR A 436 7.32 34.21 2.39
C THR A 436 7.77 34.54 0.96
N THR A 437 9.08 34.67 0.71
CA THR A 437 9.63 34.77 -0.66
C THR A 437 9.96 33.39 -1.22
N ASP A 438 10.41 32.50 -0.36
CA ASP A 438 10.91 31.17 -0.74
C ASP A 438 9.78 30.16 -0.66
N LEU A 439 9.73 29.26 -1.64
CA LEU A 439 8.83 28.11 -1.61
C LEU A 439 9.28 27.18 -0.47
N PRO A 440 8.42 26.89 0.53
CA PRO A 440 8.79 25.95 1.58
C PRO A 440 9.15 24.60 0.98
N GLY A 441 10.25 23.98 1.45
CA GLY A 441 10.80 22.77 0.81
C GLY A 441 9.89 21.54 0.88
N ASP A 442 8.89 21.53 1.78
CA ASP A 442 7.86 20.50 1.91
C ASP A 442 6.59 20.79 1.08
N ASN A 443 6.60 21.87 0.29
CA ASN A 443 5.53 22.24 -0.62
C ASN A 443 5.92 22.00 -2.07
N ARG A 444 4.99 21.45 -2.85
CA ARG A 444 5.16 21.25 -4.31
C ARG A 444 4.12 22.06 -5.08
N VAL A 445 4.58 22.87 -6.03
CA VAL A 445 3.69 23.54 -6.99
C VAL A 445 3.17 22.49 -7.98
N VAL A 446 1.85 22.37 -8.09
CA VAL A 446 1.17 21.43 -8.98
C VAL A 446 0.71 22.14 -10.26
N GLU A 447 0.27 23.39 -10.13
CA GLU A 447 -0.20 24.22 -11.24
C GLU A 447 0.27 25.66 -11.04
N GLY A 448 0.59 26.35 -12.13
CA GLY A 448 1.02 27.76 -12.13
C GLY A 448 2.49 27.98 -11.77
N GLU A 449 2.83 29.21 -11.41
CA GLU A 449 4.20 29.66 -11.14
C GLU A 449 4.32 30.26 -9.73
N TRP A 450 5.41 29.93 -9.04
CA TRP A 450 5.71 30.49 -7.73
C TRP A 450 6.03 31.98 -7.84
N PHE A 451 5.46 32.79 -6.95
CA PHE A 451 5.55 34.26 -7.03
C PHE A 451 6.91 34.84 -6.62
N GLY A 452 7.78 34.08 -5.93
CA GLY A 452 9.12 34.50 -5.55
C GLY A 452 9.16 35.84 -4.78
N THR A 453 10.01 36.76 -5.23
CA THR A 453 10.17 38.10 -4.65
C THR A 453 9.29 39.16 -5.32
N SER A 454 8.18 38.76 -5.93
CA SER A 454 7.24 39.67 -6.60
C SER A 454 6.70 40.73 -5.64
N GLY A 455 6.71 42.00 -6.06
CA GLY A 455 6.10 43.11 -5.33
C GLY A 455 4.60 43.26 -5.56
N LYS A 456 3.98 42.42 -6.41
CA LYS A 456 2.55 42.47 -6.70
C LYS A 456 1.79 41.51 -5.78
N PRO A 457 0.55 41.85 -5.36
CA PRO A 457 -0.31 40.90 -4.65
C PRO A 457 -0.55 39.66 -5.52
N GLN A 458 -0.14 38.50 -5.04
CA GLN A 458 -0.31 37.20 -5.71
C GLN A 458 -0.66 36.18 -4.64
N VAL A 459 -1.48 35.19 -5.02
CA VAL A 459 -1.95 34.17 -4.08
C VAL A 459 -1.51 32.79 -4.51
N SER A 460 -0.89 32.06 -3.59
CA SER A 460 -0.60 30.65 -3.72
C SER A 460 -1.47 29.83 -2.77
N ILE A 461 -2.34 29.00 -3.32
CA ILE A 461 -3.38 28.28 -2.56
C ILE A 461 -3.12 26.77 -2.50
N GLU A 462 -3.49 26.14 -1.40
CA GLU A 462 -3.46 24.68 -1.22
C GLU A 462 -4.49 23.98 -2.14
N GLN A 463 -4.10 22.87 -2.76
CA GLN A 463 -4.88 22.14 -3.77
C GLN A 463 -6.24 21.64 -3.26
N GLY A 464 -6.27 21.07 -2.06
CA GLY A 464 -7.48 20.60 -1.40
C GLY A 464 -8.46 21.75 -1.16
N LEU A 465 -7.98 22.87 -0.62
CA LEU A 465 -8.77 24.08 -0.43
C LEU A 465 -9.29 24.59 -1.77
N ALA A 466 -8.43 24.77 -2.78
CA ALA A 466 -8.82 25.25 -4.10
C ALA A 466 -9.95 24.39 -4.72
N LYS A 467 -9.83 23.06 -4.67
CA LYS A 467 -10.88 22.14 -5.13
C LYS A 467 -12.19 22.28 -4.35
N LEU A 468 -12.07 22.51 -3.05
CA LEU A 468 -13.20 22.52 -2.12
C LEU A 468 -14.00 23.82 -2.18
N ILE A 469 -13.35 24.95 -2.47
CA ILE A 469 -14.01 26.24 -2.72
C ILE A 469 -14.17 26.58 -4.21
N HIS A 470 -13.86 25.62 -5.10
CA HIS A 470 -13.97 25.71 -6.56
C HIS A 470 -13.18 26.86 -7.20
N VAL A 471 -12.00 27.18 -6.64
CA VAL A 471 -11.08 28.21 -7.14
C VAL A 471 -10.11 27.61 -8.13
N LYS A 472 -9.85 28.35 -9.23
CA LYS A 472 -8.94 28.00 -10.31
C LYS A 472 -7.77 28.99 -10.40
N LEU A 473 -6.76 28.60 -11.17
CA LEU A 473 -5.66 29.50 -11.53
C LEU A 473 -6.21 30.74 -12.24
N GLY A 474 -5.76 31.93 -11.83
CA GLY A 474 -6.20 33.22 -12.35
C GLY A 474 -7.39 33.86 -11.62
N ASP A 475 -8.12 33.12 -10.77
CA ASP A 475 -9.18 33.70 -9.97
C ASP A 475 -8.63 34.69 -8.94
N THR A 476 -9.37 35.76 -8.65
CA THR A 476 -8.98 36.77 -7.66
C THR A 476 -9.64 36.48 -6.32
N LEU A 477 -8.83 36.32 -5.27
CA LEU A 477 -9.30 36.12 -3.91
C LEU A 477 -9.18 37.42 -3.14
N ARG A 478 -10.23 37.78 -2.39
CA ARG A 478 -10.24 38.95 -1.51
C ARG A 478 -10.42 38.53 -0.06
N PHE A 479 -9.46 38.91 0.77
CA PHE A 479 -9.45 38.67 2.19
C PHE A 479 -9.67 39.98 2.96
N ASP A 480 -10.35 39.87 4.10
CA ASP A 480 -10.43 40.92 5.12
C ASP A 480 -9.49 40.56 6.27
N VAL A 481 -8.48 41.40 6.50
CA VAL A 481 -7.47 41.25 7.55
C VAL A 481 -7.56 42.47 8.46
N ALA A 482 -8.12 42.29 9.66
CA ALA A 482 -8.31 43.37 10.64
C ALA A 482 -9.03 44.61 10.08
N GLY A 483 -9.97 44.44 9.14
CA GLY A 483 -10.73 45.51 8.49
C GLY A 483 -10.10 46.03 7.19
N LEU A 484 -8.89 45.58 6.84
CA LEU A 484 -8.21 45.92 5.59
C LEU A 484 -8.44 44.84 4.53
N GLN A 485 -8.83 45.26 3.33
CA GLN A 485 -9.07 44.35 2.23
C GLN A 485 -7.77 44.11 1.45
N VAL A 486 -7.41 42.84 1.28
CA VAL A 486 -6.26 42.40 0.49
C VAL A 486 -6.77 41.50 -0.63
N ASP A 487 -6.55 41.90 -1.87
CA ASP A 487 -6.89 41.14 -3.06
C ASP A 487 -5.68 40.71 -3.89
N GLY A 488 -5.75 39.51 -4.45
CA GLY A 488 -4.70 39.00 -5.33
C GLY A 488 -5.17 37.84 -6.20
N PRO A 489 -4.70 37.74 -7.45
CA PRO A 489 -4.96 36.60 -8.33
C PRO A 489 -4.21 35.35 -7.84
N VAL A 490 -4.84 34.19 -8.03
CA VAL A 490 -4.24 32.88 -7.78
C VAL A 490 -3.23 32.57 -8.88
N THR A 491 -1.94 32.60 -8.56
CA THR A 491 -0.86 32.36 -9.52
C THR A 491 -0.27 30.97 -9.43
N SER A 492 -0.45 30.28 -8.30
CA SER A 492 -0.01 28.89 -8.13
C SER A 492 -0.94 28.11 -7.20
N VAL A 493 -1.05 26.82 -7.49
CA VAL A 493 -1.72 25.82 -6.65
C VAL A 493 -0.68 24.84 -6.12
N ARG A 494 -0.66 24.67 -4.80
CA ARG A 494 0.34 23.87 -4.07
C ARG A 494 -0.26 22.60 -3.51
N LYS A 495 0.49 21.50 -3.53
CA LYS A 495 0.23 20.33 -2.69
C LYS A 495 1.11 20.45 -1.44
N LEU A 496 0.48 20.34 -0.28
CA LEU A 496 1.10 20.44 1.05
C LEU A 496 1.21 19.04 1.65
N ASP A 497 2.30 18.76 2.37
CA ASP A 497 2.41 17.56 3.19
C ASP A 497 2.17 17.88 4.68
N TRP A 498 0.90 17.76 5.10
CA TRP A 498 0.52 17.96 6.50
C TRP A 498 1.12 16.92 7.46
N ASN A 499 1.71 15.84 6.94
CA ASN A 499 2.36 14.81 7.77
C ASN A 499 3.78 15.22 8.18
N SER A 500 4.37 16.25 7.58
CA SER A 500 5.75 16.68 7.88
C SER A 500 5.92 17.23 9.30
N PHE A 501 4.82 17.53 10.00
CA PHE A 501 4.78 18.28 11.26
C PHE A 501 5.55 19.62 11.19
N LYS A 502 5.77 20.17 9.99
CA LYS A 502 6.26 21.54 9.81
C LYS A 502 5.10 22.51 9.73
N VAL A 503 5.36 23.77 10.10
CA VAL A 503 4.38 24.85 9.95
C VAL A 503 4.00 25.02 8.48
N ASN A 504 2.71 24.85 8.18
CA ASN A 504 2.16 24.94 6.83
C ASN A 504 0.92 25.85 6.78
N PHE A 505 0.73 26.53 5.64
CA PHE A 505 -0.34 27.50 5.44
C PHE A 505 -1.14 27.24 4.17
N PHE A 506 -2.47 27.28 4.29
CA PHE A 506 -3.40 27.10 3.17
C PHE A 506 -3.24 28.15 2.08
N VAL A 507 -2.84 29.36 2.46
CA VAL A 507 -2.68 30.50 1.56
C VAL A 507 -1.35 31.18 1.89
N LEU A 508 -0.50 31.34 0.86
CA LEU A 508 0.75 32.08 0.92
C LEU A 508 0.68 33.26 -0.04
N MET A 509 1.22 34.40 0.37
CA MET A 509 1.34 35.61 -0.43
C MET A 509 2.77 36.16 -0.37
N PRO A 510 3.20 37.02 -1.31
CA PRO A 510 4.44 37.76 -1.18
C PRO A 510 4.44 38.67 0.05
N PRO A 511 5.61 38.93 0.69
CA PRO A 511 5.69 39.83 1.85
C PRO A 511 5.08 41.22 1.60
N ALA A 512 5.20 41.74 0.37
CA ALA A 512 4.62 43.03 -0.01
C ALA A 512 3.09 43.13 0.18
N ALA A 513 2.36 42.00 0.24
CA ALA A 513 0.91 41.99 0.39
C ALA A 513 0.43 41.95 1.85
N LEU A 514 1.24 41.41 2.78
CA LEU A 514 0.80 41.10 4.14
C LEU A 514 1.74 41.60 5.26
N SER A 515 2.97 42.03 4.95
CA SER A 515 3.99 42.32 5.96
C SER A 515 3.68 43.51 6.88
N ASP A 516 2.88 44.47 6.42
CA ASP A 516 2.44 45.63 7.22
C ASP A 516 1.20 45.33 8.08
N LEU A 517 0.61 44.13 7.95
CA LEU A 517 -0.60 43.76 8.67
C LEU A 517 -0.28 43.07 10.01
N PRO A 518 -1.20 43.10 10.99
CA PRO A 518 -1.01 42.43 12.27
C PRO A 518 -0.74 40.93 12.08
N ALA A 519 0.45 40.50 12.48
CA ALA A 519 0.91 39.12 12.40
C ALA A 519 1.40 38.62 13.76
N THR A 520 1.07 37.37 14.07
CA THR A 520 1.73 36.59 15.14
C THR A 520 2.70 35.60 14.50
N PHE A 521 3.76 35.20 15.18
CA PHE A 521 4.72 34.24 14.65
C PHE A 521 4.50 32.85 15.25
N ILE A 522 4.77 31.85 14.42
CA ILE A 522 4.74 30.42 14.78
C ILE A 522 6.04 29.76 14.30
N THR A 523 6.54 28.80 15.06
CA THR A 523 7.68 27.98 14.64
C THR A 523 7.48 26.53 15.08
N SER A 524 8.16 25.62 14.40
CA SER A 524 8.21 24.19 14.71
C SER A 524 9.66 23.72 14.63
N PHE A 525 10.10 22.92 15.59
CA PHE A 525 11.44 22.32 15.59
C PHE A 525 11.45 20.98 16.31
N TYR A 526 12.53 20.22 16.10
CA TYR A 526 12.76 18.98 16.81
C TYR A 526 13.59 19.23 18.06
N LEU A 527 13.01 18.90 19.22
CA LEU A 527 13.65 18.96 20.51
C LEU A 527 13.91 17.54 21.04
N PRO A 528 15.18 17.14 21.20
CA PRO A 528 15.54 15.93 21.90
C PRO A 528 14.97 15.90 23.33
N SER A 529 14.58 14.72 23.81
CA SER A 529 13.94 14.55 25.14
C SER A 529 14.79 15.02 26.33
N ASN A 530 16.12 15.09 26.17
CA ASN A 530 17.04 15.58 27.19
C ASN A 530 17.14 17.12 27.27
N GLN A 531 16.44 17.87 26.41
CA GLN A 531 16.51 19.33 26.34
C GLN A 531 15.18 20.01 26.72
N GLN A 532 14.29 19.36 27.47
CA GLN A 532 13.01 19.95 27.88
C GLN A 532 13.15 21.29 28.63
N ALA A 533 14.26 21.49 29.33
CA ALA A 533 14.58 22.76 30.01
C ALA A 533 14.60 23.99 29.08
N LEU A 534 14.82 23.80 27.77
CA LEU A 534 14.72 24.85 26.77
C LEU A 534 13.29 25.43 26.73
N ILE A 535 12.27 24.57 26.77
CA ILE A 535 10.87 24.99 26.73
C ILE A 535 10.49 25.70 28.04
N ASP A 536 10.94 25.18 29.18
CA ASP A 536 10.67 25.82 30.48
C ASP A 536 11.29 27.22 30.55
N GLY A 537 12.50 27.40 29.98
CA GLY A 537 13.17 28.68 29.89
C GLY A 537 12.46 29.69 28.99
N ILE A 538 12.02 29.27 27.80
CA ILE A 538 11.34 30.19 26.87
C ILE A 538 9.96 30.61 27.37
N VAL A 539 9.20 29.69 27.97
CA VAL A 539 7.88 29.99 28.56
C VAL A 539 8.04 30.87 29.81
N GLY A 540 9.13 30.69 30.57
CA GLY A 540 9.47 31.57 31.70
C GLY A 540 9.81 33.01 31.27
N LEU A 541 10.56 33.18 30.17
CA LEU A 541 10.92 34.49 29.63
C LEU A 541 9.77 35.18 28.90
N TYR A 542 8.93 34.40 28.20
CA TYR A 542 7.80 34.88 27.41
C TYR A 542 6.50 34.14 27.78
N PRO A 543 5.81 34.56 28.86
CA PRO A 543 4.64 33.83 29.38
C PRO A 543 3.43 33.75 28.43
N ASN A 544 3.36 34.62 27.41
CA ASN A 544 2.33 34.58 26.38
C ASN A 544 2.63 33.55 25.27
N VAL A 545 3.88 33.11 25.12
CA VAL A 545 4.26 32.15 24.08
C VAL A 545 3.83 30.76 24.55
N THR A 546 2.98 30.12 23.75
CA THR A 546 2.48 28.78 24.08
C THR A 546 3.34 27.73 23.38
N ALA A 547 3.93 26.83 24.17
CA ALA A 547 4.64 25.66 23.68
C ALA A 547 3.72 24.44 23.62
N ILE A 548 3.69 23.78 22.46
CA ILE A 548 2.89 22.60 22.15
C ILE A 548 3.83 21.42 21.92
N ASP A 549 3.75 20.43 22.83
CA ASP A 549 4.50 19.18 22.73
C ASP A 549 3.67 18.11 21.98
N THR A 550 4.12 17.76 20.78
CA THR A 550 3.51 16.71 19.96
C THR A 550 4.21 15.35 20.11
N THR A 551 5.26 15.26 20.93
CA THR A 551 6.04 14.02 21.14
C THR A 551 5.17 12.80 21.50
N PRO A 552 4.21 12.87 22.45
CA PRO A 552 3.42 11.70 22.81
C PRO A 552 2.56 11.17 21.66
N ILE A 553 2.08 12.08 20.80
CA ILE A 553 1.24 11.76 19.65
C ILE A 553 2.09 11.18 18.53
N LEU A 554 3.25 11.80 18.25
CA LEU A 554 4.22 11.29 17.28
C LEU A 554 4.66 9.87 17.66
N ALA A 555 4.94 9.63 18.94
CA ALA A 555 5.28 8.30 19.46
C ALA A 555 4.11 7.30 19.33
N GLN A 556 2.86 7.74 19.50
CA GLN A 556 1.68 6.89 19.25
C GLN A 556 1.55 6.55 17.76
N ILE A 557 1.70 7.53 16.86
CA ILE A 557 1.64 7.32 15.41
C ILE A 557 2.75 6.38 14.97
N GLN A 558 4.00 6.60 15.41
CA GLN A 558 5.14 5.75 15.10
C GLN A 558 4.92 4.31 15.59
N ARG A 559 4.38 4.11 16.81
CA ARG A 559 4.03 2.78 17.32
C ARG A 559 2.99 2.09 16.44
N THR A 560 1.91 2.78 16.07
CA THR A 560 0.88 2.25 15.17
C THR A 560 1.47 1.91 13.79
N LEU A 561 2.30 2.78 13.22
CA LEU A 561 2.97 2.54 11.94
C LEU A 561 3.90 1.33 12.01
N GLN A 562 4.69 1.18 13.08
CA GLN A 562 5.54 0.01 13.27
C GLN A 562 4.73 -1.28 13.35
N GLN A 563 3.57 -1.27 14.01
CA GLN A 563 2.66 -2.42 14.04
C GLN A 563 2.16 -2.79 12.63
N VAL A 564 1.69 -1.79 11.88
CA VAL A 564 1.19 -2.00 10.51
C VAL A 564 2.32 -2.50 9.61
N ILE A 565 3.53 -1.92 9.69
CA ILE A 565 4.72 -2.37 8.96
C ILE A 565 5.06 -3.83 9.31
N GLY A 566 5.07 -4.17 10.60
CA GLY A 566 5.33 -5.53 11.08
C GLY A 566 4.34 -6.54 10.54
N ALA A 567 3.04 -6.23 10.59
CA ALA A 567 1.98 -7.07 10.04
C ALA A 567 2.11 -7.25 8.52
N VAL A 568 2.39 -6.17 7.79
CA VAL A 568 2.64 -6.18 6.34
C VAL A 568 3.85 -7.06 6.00
N GLN A 569 4.95 -6.95 6.74
CA GLN A 569 6.15 -7.77 6.54
C GLN A 569 5.92 -9.25 6.88
N PHE A 570 5.13 -9.52 7.92
CA PHE A 570 4.77 -10.89 8.27
C PHE A 570 3.97 -11.56 7.15
N LEU A 571 2.97 -10.85 6.60
CA LEU A 571 2.15 -11.38 5.52
C LEU A 571 2.92 -11.54 4.20
N PHE A 572 3.90 -10.66 3.95
CA PHE A 572 4.83 -10.81 2.83
C PHE A 572 5.54 -12.16 2.83
N LEU A 573 5.83 -12.76 3.99
CA LEU A 573 6.48 -14.06 4.08
C LEU A 573 5.64 -15.18 3.43
N PHE A 574 4.32 -15.15 3.59
CA PHE A 574 3.42 -16.13 2.97
C PHE A 574 3.43 -16.02 1.46
N THR A 575 3.41 -14.78 0.94
CA THR A 575 3.43 -14.58 -0.51
C THR A 575 4.78 -14.90 -1.12
N LEU A 576 5.87 -14.61 -0.41
CA LEU A 576 7.20 -15.05 -0.80
C LEU A 576 7.26 -16.58 -0.87
N ALA A 577 6.74 -17.27 0.15
CA ALA A 577 6.65 -18.73 0.15
C ALA A 577 5.82 -19.27 -1.04
N ALA A 578 4.67 -18.66 -1.32
CA ALA A 578 3.85 -18.99 -2.49
C ALA A 578 4.60 -18.78 -3.81
N GLY A 579 5.34 -17.67 -3.95
CA GLY A 579 6.14 -17.39 -5.13
C GLY A 579 7.30 -18.37 -5.31
N VAL A 580 7.95 -18.81 -4.23
CA VAL A 580 8.96 -19.87 -4.28
C VAL A 580 8.35 -21.20 -4.74
N LEU A 581 7.13 -21.54 -4.27
CA LEU A 581 6.40 -22.72 -4.71
C LEU A 581 6.03 -22.65 -6.20
N VAL A 582 5.60 -21.48 -6.70
CA VAL A 582 5.35 -21.25 -8.13
C VAL A 582 6.61 -21.45 -8.95
N LEU A 583 7.71 -20.85 -8.52
CA LEU A 583 9.00 -20.99 -9.20
C LEU A 583 9.39 -22.47 -9.28
N TYR A 584 9.29 -23.19 -8.15
CA TYR A 584 9.52 -24.64 -8.10
C TYR A 584 8.62 -25.41 -9.09
N ALA A 585 7.31 -25.12 -9.13
CA ALA A 585 6.37 -25.77 -10.03
C ALA A 585 6.71 -25.52 -11.52
N ALA A 586 7.07 -24.27 -11.88
CA ALA A 586 7.47 -23.89 -13.24
C ALA A 586 8.72 -24.63 -13.71
N LEU A 587 9.68 -24.80 -12.81
CA LEU A 587 10.93 -25.49 -13.09
C LEU A 587 10.74 -27.01 -13.17
N ALA A 588 10.02 -27.56 -12.20
CA ALA A 588 9.74 -28.99 -12.11
C ALA A 588 8.94 -29.48 -13.33
N GLY A 589 8.05 -28.64 -13.88
CA GLY A 589 7.28 -28.92 -15.10
C GLY A 589 8.11 -29.25 -16.34
N THR A 590 9.34 -28.73 -16.44
CA THR A 590 10.20 -28.93 -17.63
C THR A 590 11.29 -29.99 -17.45
N ARG A 591 11.35 -30.62 -16.28
CA ARG A 591 12.41 -31.58 -15.96
C ARG A 591 12.37 -32.82 -16.84
N ASP A 592 11.19 -33.41 -17.02
CA ASP A 592 11.05 -34.72 -17.68
C ASP A 592 11.44 -34.63 -19.18
N GLU A 593 11.10 -33.52 -19.84
CA GLU A 593 11.50 -33.24 -21.22
C GLU A 593 13.01 -32.99 -21.35
N ARG A 594 13.60 -32.21 -20.44
CA ARG A 594 15.05 -31.90 -20.44
C ARG A 594 15.92 -33.13 -20.21
N VAL A 595 15.46 -34.09 -19.40
CA VAL A 595 16.13 -35.38 -19.19
C VAL A 595 16.24 -36.15 -20.50
N ARG A 596 15.15 -36.23 -21.27
CA ARG A 596 15.11 -36.96 -22.53
C ARG A 596 16.04 -36.36 -23.57
N GLU A 597 16.06 -35.03 -23.70
CA GLU A 597 16.96 -34.32 -24.61
C GLU A 597 18.43 -34.47 -24.23
N SER A 598 18.75 -34.34 -22.94
CA SER A 598 20.11 -34.55 -22.44
C SER A 598 20.57 -35.99 -22.69
N ALA A 599 19.69 -36.98 -22.54
CA ALA A 599 20.00 -38.38 -22.82
C ALA A 599 20.24 -38.62 -24.32
N LEU A 600 19.42 -38.04 -25.20
CA LEU A 600 19.59 -38.12 -26.66
C LEU A 600 20.90 -37.47 -27.11
N LEU A 601 21.22 -36.28 -26.61
CA LEU A 601 22.48 -35.59 -26.93
C LEU A 601 23.69 -36.42 -26.49
N ARG A 602 23.64 -37.03 -25.29
CA ARG A 602 24.71 -37.91 -24.80
C ARG A 602 24.83 -39.20 -25.61
N ALA A 603 23.71 -39.78 -26.04
CA ALA A 603 23.72 -40.96 -26.90
C ALA A 603 24.35 -40.67 -28.27
N LEU A 604 24.21 -39.44 -28.77
CA LEU A 604 24.84 -38.95 -30.00
C LEU A 604 26.30 -38.46 -29.81
N GLY A 605 26.90 -38.66 -28.63
CA GLY A 605 28.31 -38.34 -28.36
C GLY A 605 28.58 -36.93 -27.81
N ALA A 606 27.56 -36.17 -27.41
CA ALA A 606 27.78 -34.84 -26.82
C ALA A 606 28.52 -34.94 -25.47
N SER A 607 29.57 -34.14 -25.30
CA SER A 607 30.33 -34.06 -24.06
C SER A 607 29.51 -33.43 -22.92
N HIS A 608 29.86 -33.75 -21.67
CA HIS A 608 29.25 -33.14 -20.48
C HIS A 608 29.33 -31.61 -20.47
N ARG A 609 30.41 -31.03 -21.04
CA ARG A 609 30.57 -29.57 -21.15
C ARG A 609 29.60 -28.95 -22.16
N GLN A 610 29.35 -29.63 -23.28
CA GLN A 610 28.39 -29.17 -24.30
C GLN A 610 26.94 -29.26 -23.80
N VAL A 611 26.57 -30.35 -23.12
CA VAL A 611 25.22 -30.48 -22.55
C VAL A 611 24.98 -29.41 -21.47
N ARG A 612 25.97 -29.14 -20.63
CA ARG A 612 25.88 -28.07 -19.61
C ARG A 612 25.77 -26.68 -20.24
N SER A 613 26.52 -26.38 -21.30
CA SER A 613 26.49 -25.04 -21.93
C SER A 613 25.15 -24.75 -22.61
N VAL A 614 24.56 -25.75 -23.28
CA VAL A 614 23.20 -25.66 -23.84
C VAL A 614 22.18 -25.35 -22.74
N GLN A 615 22.25 -26.09 -21.64
CA GLN A 615 21.28 -25.94 -20.55
C GLN A 615 21.38 -24.58 -19.86
N VAL A 616 22.61 -24.11 -19.59
CA VAL A 616 22.84 -22.80 -18.98
C VAL A 616 22.36 -21.69 -19.90
N ALA A 617 22.65 -21.76 -21.20
CA ALA A 617 22.18 -20.78 -22.17
C ALA A 617 20.64 -20.70 -22.21
N GLU A 618 19.97 -21.85 -22.14
CA GLU A 618 18.50 -21.90 -22.12
C GLU A 618 17.92 -21.26 -20.84
N PHE A 619 18.47 -21.58 -19.66
CA PHE A 619 18.02 -20.98 -18.40
C PHE A 619 18.29 -19.48 -18.32
N VAL A 620 19.44 -19.03 -18.83
CA VAL A 620 19.75 -17.60 -18.91
C VAL A 620 18.78 -16.92 -19.87
N ALA A 621 18.47 -17.49 -21.04
CA ALA A 621 17.54 -16.90 -21.99
C ALA A 621 16.10 -16.81 -21.43
N VAL A 622 15.58 -17.91 -20.89
CA VAL A 622 14.23 -17.95 -20.27
C VAL A 622 14.16 -17.05 -19.05
N GLY A 623 15.16 -17.11 -18.17
CA GLY A 623 15.24 -16.31 -16.96
C GLY A 623 15.40 -14.82 -17.23
N ALA A 624 16.23 -14.43 -18.20
CA ALA A 624 16.42 -13.03 -18.58
C ALA A 624 15.16 -12.44 -19.22
N LEU A 625 14.51 -13.19 -20.12
CA LEU A 625 13.28 -12.73 -20.76
C LEU A 625 12.13 -12.61 -19.75
N ALA A 626 11.94 -13.63 -18.91
CA ALA A 626 10.94 -13.58 -17.83
C ALA A 626 11.25 -12.47 -16.82
N GLY A 627 12.53 -12.28 -16.46
CA GLY A 627 13.01 -11.21 -15.58
C GLY A 627 12.79 -9.82 -16.12
N LEU A 628 13.06 -9.61 -17.40
CA LEU A 628 12.80 -8.35 -18.09
C LEU A 628 11.30 -8.03 -18.12
N MET A 629 10.48 -9.00 -18.52
CA MET A 629 9.03 -8.84 -18.55
C MET A 629 8.47 -8.58 -17.15
N ALA A 630 8.99 -9.29 -16.14
CA ALA A 630 8.61 -9.10 -14.75
C ALA A 630 8.93 -7.71 -14.23
N ALA A 631 10.14 -7.19 -14.49
CA ALA A 631 10.54 -5.86 -14.07
C ALA A 631 9.70 -4.76 -14.73
N LEU A 632 9.53 -4.83 -16.06
CA LEU A 632 8.71 -3.85 -16.80
C LEU A 632 7.25 -3.90 -16.38
N GLY A 633 6.69 -5.11 -16.22
CA GLY A 633 5.32 -5.30 -15.74
C GLY A 633 5.11 -4.78 -14.32
N ALA A 634 6.04 -5.09 -13.40
CA ALA A 634 5.98 -4.63 -12.02
C ALA A 634 6.10 -3.10 -11.95
N GLN A 635 6.93 -2.48 -12.78
CA GLN A 635 7.09 -1.03 -12.82
C GLN A 635 5.87 -0.31 -13.39
N ALA A 636 5.30 -0.83 -14.49
CA ALA A 636 4.09 -0.27 -15.09
C ALA A 636 2.89 -0.36 -14.14
N ILE A 637 2.67 -1.53 -13.55
CA ILE A 637 1.58 -1.75 -12.59
C ILE A 637 1.86 -0.96 -11.31
N GLY A 638 3.09 -0.98 -10.80
CA GLY A 638 3.49 -0.24 -9.60
C GLY A 638 3.25 1.26 -9.72
N TYR A 639 3.56 1.86 -10.87
CA TYR A 639 3.27 3.26 -11.16
C TYR A 639 1.78 3.58 -11.14
N VAL A 640 0.95 2.72 -11.73
CA VAL A 640 -0.51 2.88 -11.70
C VAL A 640 -1.06 2.75 -10.28
N LEU A 641 -0.59 1.77 -9.52
CA LEU A 641 -1.00 1.57 -8.12
C LEU A 641 -0.59 2.77 -7.26
N ALA A 642 0.64 3.26 -7.41
CA ALA A 642 1.11 4.40 -6.64
C ALA A 642 0.33 5.67 -6.92
N SER A 643 0.07 5.98 -8.20
CA SER A 643 -0.65 7.19 -8.59
C SER A 643 -2.15 7.14 -8.30
N ARG A 644 -2.79 5.96 -8.43
CA ARG A 644 -4.26 5.82 -8.34
C ARG A 644 -4.78 5.25 -7.02
N VAL A 645 -4.01 4.41 -6.34
CA VAL A 645 -4.46 3.69 -5.13
C VAL A 645 -3.78 4.25 -3.89
N PHE A 646 -2.47 4.49 -3.94
CA PHE A 646 -1.71 4.94 -2.77
C PHE A 646 -1.49 6.47 -2.71
N GLU A 647 -1.76 7.17 -3.82
CA GLU A 647 -1.59 8.62 -3.99
C GLU A 647 -0.15 9.13 -3.80
N PHE A 648 0.84 8.26 -4.05
CA PHE A 648 2.26 8.58 -4.02
C PHE A 648 2.80 8.87 -5.42
N HIS A 649 3.85 9.69 -5.47
CA HIS A 649 4.66 9.85 -6.67
C HIS A 649 5.77 8.81 -6.63
N ILE A 650 5.81 7.92 -7.62
CA ILE A 650 6.93 7.00 -7.80
C ILE A 650 7.70 7.42 -9.03
N ASP A 651 8.99 7.67 -8.84
CA ASP A 651 9.94 7.85 -9.92
C ASP A 651 10.27 6.50 -10.58
N PHE A 652 10.49 6.54 -11.88
CA PHE A 652 10.95 5.37 -12.61
C PHE A 652 12.35 4.99 -12.12
N ASN A 653 12.46 3.92 -11.33
CA ASN A 653 13.75 3.37 -10.91
C ASN A 653 14.36 2.50 -12.03
N PRO A 654 15.42 2.96 -12.73
CA PRO A 654 16.02 2.20 -13.83
C PRO A 654 16.72 0.92 -13.36
N TRP A 655 17.06 0.83 -12.07
CA TRP A 655 17.77 -0.31 -11.48
C TRP A 655 16.87 -1.55 -11.33
N LEU A 656 15.55 -1.38 -11.37
CA LEU A 656 14.62 -2.50 -11.26
C LEU A 656 14.71 -3.45 -12.47
N VAL A 657 15.03 -2.94 -13.66
CA VAL A 657 15.19 -3.74 -14.88
C VAL A 657 16.37 -4.71 -14.79
N PRO A 658 17.62 -4.26 -14.54
CA PRO A 658 18.74 -5.18 -14.37
C PRO A 658 18.55 -6.09 -13.14
N ALA A 659 17.98 -5.59 -12.04
CA ALA A 659 17.68 -6.42 -10.87
C ALA A 659 16.68 -7.55 -11.19
N GLY A 660 15.61 -7.26 -11.94
CA GLY A 660 14.64 -8.25 -12.36
C GLY A 660 15.21 -9.28 -13.33
N ILE A 661 16.08 -8.87 -14.28
CA ILE A 661 16.82 -9.80 -15.15
C ILE A 661 17.72 -10.72 -14.32
N VAL A 662 18.51 -10.16 -13.40
CA VAL A 662 19.40 -10.95 -12.53
C VAL A 662 18.60 -11.91 -11.66
N ALA A 663 17.48 -11.44 -11.08
CA ALA A 663 16.59 -12.28 -10.28
C ALA A 663 16.00 -13.42 -11.11
N GLY A 664 15.52 -13.14 -12.33
CA GLY A 664 14.98 -14.14 -13.25
C GLY A 664 16.01 -15.17 -13.68
N VAL A 665 17.22 -14.73 -14.03
CA VAL A 665 18.36 -15.62 -14.36
C VAL A 665 18.76 -16.46 -13.15
N ALA A 666 18.87 -15.87 -11.96
CA ALA A 666 19.20 -16.60 -10.73
C ALA A 666 18.14 -17.66 -10.40
N CYS A 667 16.86 -17.32 -10.49
CA CYS A 667 15.73 -18.23 -10.27
C CYS A 667 15.74 -19.39 -11.27
N ALA A 668 15.90 -19.11 -12.56
CA ALA A 668 15.98 -20.13 -13.61
C ALA A 668 17.23 -21.02 -13.44
N SER A 669 18.37 -20.44 -13.07
CA SER A 669 19.64 -21.15 -12.92
C SER A 669 19.68 -22.03 -11.67
N LEU A 670 19.18 -21.55 -10.52
CA LEU A 670 19.06 -22.35 -9.29
C LEU A 670 18.13 -23.55 -9.51
N GLY A 671 16.97 -23.30 -10.10
CA GLY A 671 16.04 -24.35 -10.51
C GLY A 671 16.65 -25.36 -11.47
N GLY A 672 17.36 -24.84 -12.44
CA GLY A 672 18.11 -25.62 -13.40
C GLY A 672 19.15 -26.51 -12.75
N TRP A 673 19.96 -25.99 -11.83
CA TRP A 673 21.01 -26.71 -11.12
C TRP A 673 20.47 -27.85 -10.25
N LEU A 674 19.39 -27.60 -9.50
CA LEU A 674 18.69 -28.62 -8.70
C LEU A 674 18.15 -29.76 -9.57
N SER A 675 17.66 -29.44 -10.77
CA SER A 675 17.22 -30.44 -11.76
C SER A 675 18.43 -31.19 -12.35
N LEU A 676 19.46 -30.46 -12.80
CA LEU A 676 20.62 -30.96 -13.54
C LEU A 676 21.47 -31.95 -12.74
N ARG A 677 21.67 -31.69 -11.44
CA ARG A 677 22.43 -32.60 -10.55
C ARG A 677 21.88 -34.03 -10.59
N ARG A 678 20.56 -34.21 -10.66
CA ARG A 678 19.93 -35.53 -10.71
C ARG A 678 19.92 -36.14 -12.12
N VAL A 679 19.92 -35.31 -13.17
CA VAL A 679 19.95 -35.79 -14.56
C VAL A 679 21.34 -36.30 -14.94
N LEU A 680 22.39 -35.56 -14.57
CA LEU A 680 23.78 -35.93 -14.87
C LEU A 680 24.23 -37.19 -14.15
N ALA A 681 23.61 -37.51 -13.01
CA ALA A 681 23.87 -38.72 -12.23
C ALA A 681 23.23 -40.00 -12.81
N ARG A 682 22.27 -39.89 -13.74
CA ARG A 682 21.60 -41.05 -14.34
C ARG A 682 22.36 -41.58 -15.58
N PRO A 683 22.53 -42.91 -15.73
CA PRO A 683 23.03 -43.51 -16.96
C PRO A 683 22.12 -43.19 -18.15
N ALA A 684 22.72 -42.90 -19.31
CA ALA A 684 21.98 -42.59 -20.54
C ALA A 684 21.06 -43.75 -20.98
N LEU A 685 21.50 -44.99 -20.79
CA LEU A 685 20.72 -46.21 -21.09
C LEU A 685 19.43 -46.32 -20.26
N GLN A 686 19.51 -46.00 -18.97
CA GLN A 686 18.37 -46.04 -18.06
C GLN A 686 17.39 -44.90 -18.34
N SER A 687 17.93 -43.73 -18.74
CA SER A 687 17.13 -42.55 -19.09
C SER A 687 16.40 -42.72 -20.44
N LEU A 688 16.91 -43.55 -21.35
CA LEU A 688 16.26 -43.91 -22.61
C LEU A 688 15.26 -45.06 -22.45
N ARG A 689 15.43 -45.95 -21.47
CA ARG A 689 14.45 -47.01 -21.14
C ARG A 689 13.23 -46.47 -20.39
N ASP A 690 13.42 -45.50 -19.50
CA ASP A 690 12.35 -44.89 -18.69
C ASP A 690 11.51 -43.86 -19.46
N ALA A 691 11.89 -43.49 -20.69
CA ALA A 691 11.31 -42.39 -21.46
C ALA A 691 10.50 -42.87 -22.67
#